data_AF-A0A0U1DV32-F1
#
_entry.id   AF-A0A0U1DV32-F1
#
_cell.length_a   1.000
_cell.length_b   1.000
_cell.length_c   1.000
_cell.angle_alpha   90.00
_cell.angle_beta   90.00
_cell.angle_gamma   90.00
#
_symmetry.space_group_name_H-M   'P 1'
#
loop_
_entity.id
_entity.type
_entity.pdbx_description
1 polymer ?
#
loop_
_entity_poly.entity_id
_entity_poly.type
_entity_poly.pdbx_seq_one_letter_code
_entity_poly.pdbx_strand_id
1 'polypeptide(L)'
;MAFRRIPLNELFDFDLRLFDQHARYEGRWSDEQLKAIVERLGLPPGKNLSCAIASFARSLVLDAKTDNHGIHFSRDRNKYADRYLVDGDPYNTYYFTTKAADWLQAHYGCEQLRGAHVAGRESAEYCSPELMEAIGDLVDPLEPRARPARPELIIVRDAHKKNTRYSDTSETKAMRDRMWIFNDHLAQRDIRRRCQMVEVPLLRRVFNLSFERGGRLYGWGESYQGLPKEQRAEFTEVIDGIVQPFVEIDYPAHHFRLAYAQARKKMPPGDPYDIPGFDRGLVKLACLISFNAQDKKDAVGALMGESGCSYDDAKAVIRAVRRKHYRIREYFYSDIGARLMRTDSDMSVEIMKRVMAITGRCPLPMHDSFLVPACDAEVLAQVMEEFAAEYGVEADLSITGAALGGKENNTSSIPTPYMADQSAELRIFPSAQIASAASPTSIDCPSRPPNGSAGPPSLIDNPTGFALWLRDRNAEDKAAMEHAVMPAHLRRNGARSWGEKYVELAQHAGWIIAEDEISRRNALQAEHEQWIDALRAQDREQNRLLTKAVEEKLALSAARRARQEAKIAALIDAICDYVGAHPGANQTAIVKAMGQQAGVFFFTAEIARCFTDDVRQAIEWAGGRLRREKDGRAYRHYLVTE
;
A
#
# COMPACT_ATOMS: atom_id res chain seq x y z
N MET A 1 -8.94 9.88 -24.93
CA MET A 1 -8.80 8.79 -25.92
C MET A 1 -9.88 8.97 -26.97
N ALA A 2 -9.56 8.95 -28.25
CA ALA A 2 -10.57 9.00 -29.30
C ALA A 2 -11.07 7.58 -29.59
N PHE A 3 -12.34 7.31 -29.29
CA PHE A 3 -12.99 6.06 -29.70
C PHE A 3 -13.10 6.06 -31.23
N ARG A 4 -12.29 5.22 -31.90
CA ARG A 4 -12.42 4.99 -33.33
C ARG A 4 -13.64 4.11 -33.53
N ARG A 5 -14.75 4.68 -34.05
CA ARG A 5 -15.88 3.87 -34.52
C ARG A 5 -15.38 2.97 -35.64
N ILE A 6 -15.31 1.67 -35.37
CA ILE A 6 -15.19 0.65 -36.41
C ILE A 6 -16.53 0.66 -37.17
N PRO A 7 -16.54 0.86 -38.49
CA PRO A 7 -17.78 0.93 -39.25
C PRO A 7 -18.41 -0.47 -39.33
N LEU A 8 -19.75 -0.54 -39.32
CA LEU A 8 -20.48 -1.81 -39.11
C LEU A 8 -20.20 -2.88 -40.17
N ASN A 9 -19.73 -2.49 -41.35
CA ASN A 9 -19.35 -3.37 -42.44
C ASN A 9 -17.98 -4.06 -42.23
N GLU A 10 -17.12 -3.57 -41.34
CA GLU A 10 -15.87 -4.24 -40.94
C GLU A 10 -16.10 -5.30 -39.84
N LEU A 11 -17.29 -5.38 -39.25
CA LEU A 11 -17.64 -6.34 -38.18
C LEU A 11 -18.06 -7.73 -38.69
N PHE A 12 -18.38 -7.88 -39.97
CA PHE A 12 -18.94 -9.13 -40.52
C PHE A 12 -17.93 -10.24 -40.84
N ASP A 13 -16.62 -9.95 -40.80
CA ASP A 13 -15.52 -10.91 -41.03
C ASP A 13 -14.80 -11.34 -39.72
N PHE A 14 -15.28 -10.92 -38.55
CA PHE A 14 -14.70 -11.32 -37.26
C PHE A 14 -15.48 -12.48 -36.64
N ASP A 15 -14.75 -13.52 -36.22
CA ASP A 15 -15.30 -14.52 -35.30
C ASP A 15 -15.64 -13.82 -33.96
N LEU A 16 -16.94 -13.76 -33.65
CA LEU A 16 -17.45 -13.08 -32.47
C LEU A 16 -16.94 -13.73 -31.17
N ARG A 17 -16.53 -15.00 -31.20
CA ARG A 17 -15.90 -15.67 -30.06
C ARG A 17 -14.60 -15.01 -29.61
N LEU A 18 -13.99 -14.13 -30.43
CA LEU A 18 -12.84 -13.30 -30.02
C LEU A 18 -13.21 -12.24 -28.95
N PHE A 19 -14.50 -11.99 -28.72
CA PHE A 19 -14.99 -11.04 -27.72
C PHE A 19 -15.67 -11.71 -26.50
N ASP A 20 -15.60 -13.05 -26.41
CA ASP A 20 -16.06 -13.82 -25.25
C ASP A 20 -15.19 -13.60 -24.00
N GLN A 21 -15.55 -14.20 -22.87
CA GLN A 21 -14.86 -14.02 -21.58
C GLN A 21 -13.62 -14.91 -21.42
N HIS A 22 -12.62 -14.78 -22.31
CA HIS A 22 -11.37 -15.56 -22.25
C HIS A 22 -10.60 -15.35 -20.94
N ALA A 23 -10.05 -16.41 -20.38
CA ALA A 23 -9.04 -16.32 -19.32
C ALA A 23 -7.78 -15.62 -19.84
N ARG A 24 -7.11 -14.80 -19.02
CA ARG A 24 -5.82 -14.20 -19.41
C ARG A 24 -4.73 -15.26 -19.41
N TYR A 25 -3.82 -15.23 -20.39
CA TYR A 25 -2.61 -16.04 -20.30
C TYR A 25 -1.78 -15.63 -19.08
N GLU A 26 -1.74 -16.54 -18.11
CA GLU A 26 -0.77 -16.59 -17.02
C GLU A 26 0.07 -17.84 -17.22
N GLY A 27 1.39 -17.72 -17.20
CA GLY A 27 2.28 -18.89 -17.15
C GLY A 27 2.53 -19.26 -15.69
N ARG A 28 3.43 -18.54 -15.02
CA ARG A 28 3.70 -18.63 -13.56
C ARG A 28 3.95 -20.05 -13.00
N TRP A 29 4.20 -21.04 -13.85
CA TRP A 29 4.61 -22.39 -13.47
C TRP A 29 6.13 -22.42 -13.20
N SER A 30 6.60 -23.28 -12.30
CA SER A 30 8.05 -23.53 -12.13
C SER A 30 8.58 -24.54 -13.15
N ASP A 31 9.90 -24.58 -13.33
CA ASP A 31 10.56 -25.49 -14.27
C ASP A 31 10.30 -26.97 -13.89
N GLU A 32 10.12 -27.26 -12.60
CA GLU A 32 9.73 -28.57 -12.07
C GLU A 32 8.31 -28.95 -12.49
N GLN A 33 7.34 -28.04 -12.35
CA GLN A 33 5.93 -28.24 -12.78
C GLN A 33 5.80 -28.42 -14.30
N LEU A 34 6.77 -27.92 -15.07
CA LEU A 34 6.81 -27.99 -16.53
C LEU A 34 7.61 -29.18 -17.05
N LYS A 35 8.49 -29.78 -16.25
CA LYS A 35 9.44 -30.84 -16.68
C LYS A 35 8.73 -32.02 -17.36
N ALA A 36 7.69 -32.56 -16.73
CA ALA A 36 6.95 -33.71 -17.27
C ALA A 36 6.23 -33.37 -18.59
N ILE A 37 5.77 -32.12 -18.74
CA ILE A 37 5.10 -31.65 -19.97
C ILE A 37 6.13 -31.41 -21.08
N VAL A 38 7.30 -30.85 -20.77
CA VAL A 38 8.43 -30.73 -21.72
C VAL A 38 8.81 -32.10 -22.29
N GLU A 39 8.91 -33.12 -21.43
CA GLU A 39 9.22 -34.49 -21.81
C GLU A 39 8.09 -35.12 -22.65
N ARG A 40 6.83 -35.02 -22.21
CA ARG A 40 5.65 -35.57 -22.89
C ARG A 40 5.39 -34.95 -24.26
N LEU A 41 5.66 -33.66 -24.43
CA LEU A 41 5.55 -32.94 -25.72
C LEU A 41 6.79 -33.15 -26.63
N GLY A 42 7.77 -33.96 -26.22
CA GLY A 42 8.99 -34.23 -27.00
C GLY A 42 9.91 -33.02 -27.17
N LEU A 43 9.81 -32.03 -26.28
CA LEU A 43 10.52 -30.75 -26.40
C LEU A 43 11.96 -30.85 -25.86
N PRO A 44 12.96 -30.18 -26.48
CA PRO A 44 14.33 -30.22 -26.00
C PRO A 44 14.44 -29.67 -24.56
N PRO A 45 14.98 -30.44 -23.59
CA PRO A 45 15.06 -30.01 -22.20
C PRO A 45 16.04 -28.83 -22.01
N GLY A 46 15.79 -28.01 -20.98
CA GLY A 46 16.65 -26.88 -20.63
C GLY A 46 16.64 -25.72 -21.63
N LYS A 47 15.63 -25.61 -22.49
CA LYS A 47 15.42 -24.45 -23.38
C LYS A 47 14.24 -23.60 -22.92
N ASN A 48 14.43 -22.29 -22.80
CA ASN A 48 13.37 -21.36 -22.41
C ASN A 48 12.13 -21.44 -23.32
N LEU A 49 12.30 -21.71 -24.62
CA LEU A 49 11.17 -21.89 -25.54
C LEU A 49 10.39 -23.18 -25.23
N SER A 50 11.06 -24.28 -24.87
CA SER A 50 10.39 -25.52 -24.44
C SER A 50 9.58 -25.30 -23.17
N CYS A 51 10.14 -24.62 -22.17
CA CYS A 51 9.42 -24.26 -20.96
C CYS A 51 8.25 -23.29 -21.26
N ALA A 52 8.40 -22.35 -22.21
CA ALA A 52 7.31 -21.48 -22.63
C ALA A 52 6.18 -22.24 -23.34
N ILE A 53 6.49 -23.18 -24.24
CA ILE A 53 5.51 -24.06 -24.88
C ILE A 53 4.78 -24.87 -23.82
N ALA A 54 5.51 -25.55 -22.94
CA ALA A 54 4.93 -26.33 -21.84
C ALA A 54 4.07 -25.47 -20.90
N SER A 55 4.50 -24.24 -20.60
CA SER A 55 3.76 -23.28 -19.76
C SER A 55 2.45 -22.83 -20.41
N PHE A 56 2.46 -22.58 -21.72
CA PHE A 56 1.26 -22.22 -22.46
C PHE A 56 0.31 -23.42 -22.56
N ALA A 57 0.83 -24.59 -22.94
CA ALA A 57 0.07 -25.84 -23.03
C ALA A 57 -0.59 -26.22 -21.69
N ARG A 58 0.16 -26.14 -20.59
CA ARG A 58 -0.32 -26.42 -19.23
C ARG A 58 -1.45 -25.48 -18.83
N SER A 59 -1.31 -24.18 -19.11
CA SER A 59 -2.37 -23.21 -18.84
C SER A 59 -3.60 -23.45 -19.72
N LEU A 60 -3.41 -23.79 -21.00
CA LEU A 60 -4.50 -24.03 -21.96
C LEU A 60 -5.34 -25.26 -21.58
N VAL A 61 -4.68 -26.34 -21.14
CA VAL A 61 -5.33 -27.54 -20.60
C VAL A 61 -5.99 -27.28 -19.25
N LEU A 62 -5.39 -26.42 -18.39
CA LEU A 62 -6.02 -26.01 -17.14
C LEU A 62 -7.33 -25.27 -17.39
N ASP A 63 -7.34 -24.25 -18.25
CA ASP A 63 -8.54 -23.51 -18.64
C ASP A 63 -9.63 -24.45 -19.18
N ALA A 64 -9.25 -25.34 -20.11
CA ALA A 64 -10.17 -26.32 -20.69
C ALA A 64 -10.73 -27.35 -19.69
N LYS A 65 -10.12 -27.50 -18.50
CA LYS A 65 -10.62 -28.34 -17.41
C LYS A 65 -11.51 -27.61 -16.41
N THR A 66 -11.41 -26.28 -16.30
CA THR A 66 -12.20 -25.50 -15.33
C THR A 66 -13.44 -24.89 -15.99
N ASP A 67 -13.23 -24.06 -17.01
CA ASP A 67 -14.26 -23.18 -17.57
C ASP A 67 -14.31 -23.24 -19.11
N ASN A 68 -13.21 -23.67 -19.74
CA ASN A 68 -13.00 -23.80 -21.19
C ASN A 68 -13.37 -22.53 -21.98
N HIS A 69 -13.03 -21.38 -21.42
CA HIS A 69 -13.28 -20.09 -22.05
C HIS A 69 -12.28 -19.79 -23.19
N GLY A 70 -11.14 -20.47 -23.22
CA GLY A 70 -10.00 -20.14 -24.08
C GLY A 70 -9.11 -19.07 -23.45
N ILE A 71 -7.83 -19.10 -23.80
CA ILE A 71 -6.81 -18.21 -23.25
C ILE A 71 -6.53 -17.04 -24.19
N HIS A 72 -6.71 -15.80 -23.70
CA HIS A 72 -6.32 -14.59 -24.40
C HIS A 72 -4.87 -14.17 -24.14
N PHE A 73 -4.21 -13.74 -25.20
CA PHE A 73 -2.90 -13.09 -25.17
C PHE A 73 -2.78 -12.04 -26.27
N SER A 74 -1.80 -11.13 -26.16
CA SER A 74 -1.62 -10.09 -27.17
C SER A 74 -0.66 -10.53 -28.27
N ARG A 75 -0.91 -10.08 -29.50
CA ARG A 75 0.06 -10.10 -30.60
C ARG A 75 0.69 -8.72 -30.86
N ASP A 76 0.47 -7.74 -29.96
CA ASP A 76 1.21 -6.47 -29.94
C ASP A 76 2.42 -6.55 -29.01
N ARG A 77 3.62 -6.45 -29.58
CA ARG A 77 4.90 -6.41 -28.85
C ARG A 77 4.95 -5.29 -27.80
N ASN A 78 4.19 -4.20 -27.97
CA ASN A 78 4.18 -3.07 -27.03
C ASN A 78 3.56 -3.40 -25.67
N LYS A 79 2.68 -4.41 -25.59
CA LYS A 79 2.08 -4.90 -24.34
C LYS A 79 3.12 -5.56 -23.44
N TYR A 80 3.95 -6.41 -24.03
CA TYR A 80 5.07 -7.10 -23.34
C TYR A 80 6.27 -6.19 -23.09
N ALA A 81 6.41 -5.11 -23.87
CA ALA A 81 7.41 -4.07 -23.62
C ALA A 81 7.03 -3.15 -22.46
N ASP A 82 5.78 -3.18 -21.98
CA ASP A 82 5.38 -2.41 -20.80
C ASP A 82 5.63 -3.19 -19.52
N ARG A 83 6.80 -2.91 -18.94
CA ARG A 83 7.26 -3.44 -17.65
C ARG A 83 6.25 -3.29 -16.51
N TYR A 84 5.34 -2.32 -16.55
CA TYR A 84 4.31 -2.13 -15.51
C TYR A 84 3.03 -2.95 -15.73
N LEU A 85 2.89 -3.63 -16.87
CA LEU A 85 1.73 -4.47 -17.22
C LEU A 85 2.02 -5.98 -17.22
N VAL A 86 3.30 -6.36 -17.05
CA VAL A 86 3.77 -7.74 -16.92
C VAL A 86 3.91 -8.14 -15.46
N ASP A 87 3.73 -9.43 -15.20
CA ASP A 87 3.71 -10.09 -13.90
C ASP A 87 5.06 -10.73 -13.51
N GLY A 88 6.13 -10.41 -14.25
CA GLY A 88 7.49 -10.91 -13.98
C GLY A 88 7.77 -12.34 -14.46
N ASP A 89 6.81 -13.00 -15.13
CA ASP A 89 6.99 -14.34 -15.68
C ASP A 89 8.01 -14.35 -16.85
N PRO A 90 9.11 -15.12 -16.77
CA PRO A 90 10.15 -15.17 -17.82
C PRO A 90 9.67 -15.74 -19.16
N TYR A 91 8.55 -16.48 -19.18
CA TYR A 91 7.98 -17.06 -20.39
C TYR A 91 6.84 -16.19 -20.97
N ASN A 92 6.31 -15.24 -20.20
CA ASN A 92 5.28 -14.30 -20.65
C ASN A 92 5.89 -13.11 -21.42
N THR A 93 6.54 -13.41 -22.54
CA THR A 93 7.15 -12.40 -23.42
C THR A 93 6.55 -12.50 -24.82
N TYR A 94 6.55 -11.39 -25.58
CA TYR A 94 6.05 -11.38 -26.96
C TYR A 94 6.62 -12.53 -27.81
N TYR A 95 7.93 -12.80 -27.70
CA TYR A 95 8.57 -13.88 -28.44
C TYR A 95 8.10 -15.26 -27.97
N PHE A 96 8.15 -15.51 -26.66
CA PHE A 96 7.84 -16.83 -26.10
C PHE A 96 6.34 -17.16 -26.18
N THR A 97 5.45 -16.25 -25.78
CA THR A 97 3.99 -16.47 -25.81
C THR A 97 3.49 -16.70 -27.23
N THR A 98 3.88 -15.87 -28.20
CA THR A 98 3.39 -16.05 -29.58
C THR A 98 3.98 -17.28 -30.27
N LYS A 99 5.23 -17.65 -29.96
CA LYS A 99 5.84 -18.89 -30.46
C LYS A 99 5.28 -20.15 -29.81
N ALA A 100 4.93 -20.09 -28.52
CA ALA A 100 4.27 -21.20 -27.83
C ALA A 100 2.90 -21.50 -28.46
N ALA A 101 2.08 -20.45 -28.61
CA ALA A 101 0.81 -20.50 -29.31
C ALA A 101 0.96 -21.06 -30.74
N ASP A 102 1.74 -20.40 -31.62
CA ASP A 102 1.93 -20.84 -33.01
C ASP A 102 2.45 -22.30 -33.11
N TRP A 103 3.22 -22.78 -32.13
CA TRP A 103 3.69 -24.17 -32.09
C TRP A 103 2.58 -25.16 -31.72
N LEU A 104 1.77 -24.86 -30.71
CA LEU A 104 0.67 -25.72 -30.27
C LEU A 104 -0.43 -25.84 -31.33
N GLN A 105 -0.80 -24.74 -31.97
CA GLN A 105 -1.66 -24.75 -33.16
C GLN A 105 -1.10 -25.66 -34.27
N ALA A 106 0.20 -25.61 -34.53
CA ALA A 106 0.82 -26.38 -35.62
C ALA A 106 1.02 -27.89 -35.31
N HIS A 107 1.19 -28.27 -34.04
CA HIS A 107 1.54 -29.65 -33.65
C HIS A 107 0.37 -30.43 -33.01
N TYR A 108 -0.59 -29.71 -32.40
CA TYR A 108 -1.74 -30.28 -31.70
C TYR A 108 -3.08 -29.74 -32.21
N GLY A 109 -3.11 -28.85 -33.20
CA GLY A 109 -4.38 -28.38 -33.79
C GLY A 109 -5.18 -27.42 -32.91
N CYS A 110 -4.56 -26.79 -31.91
CA CYS A 110 -5.22 -25.79 -31.07
C CYS A 110 -5.83 -24.65 -31.91
N GLU A 111 -7.12 -24.37 -31.70
CA GLU A 111 -7.84 -23.33 -32.44
C GLU A 111 -7.37 -21.95 -31.96
N GLN A 112 -7.00 -21.07 -32.88
CA GLN A 112 -6.66 -19.67 -32.57
C GLN A 112 -7.54 -18.69 -33.31
N LEU A 113 -8.29 -17.91 -32.56
CA LEU A 113 -8.97 -16.72 -33.03
C LEU A 113 -7.99 -15.55 -33.00
N ARG A 114 -7.90 -14.80 -34.10
CA ARG A 114 -6.93 -13.70 -34.27
C ARG A 114 -7.66 -12.46 -34.74
N GLY A 115 -7.47 -11.31 -34.09
CA GLY A 115 -8.13 -10.09 -34.56
C GLY A 115 -7.74 -8.80 -33.82
N ALA A 116 -8.53 -7.76 -34.05
CA ALA A 116 -8.35 -6.44 -33.43
C ALA A 116 -9.42 -6.23 -32.36
N HIS A 117 -8.97 -6.13 -31.12
CA HIS A 117 -9.80 -5.81 -29.96
C HIS A 117 -9.61 -4.34 -29.55
N VAL A 118 -10.45 -3.81 -28.67
CA VAL A 118 -10.39 -2.41 -28.19
C VAL A 118 -9.01 -2.07 -27.59
N ALA A 119 -8.32 -3.08 -27.07
CA ALA A 119 -7.02 -2.96 -26.43
C ALA A 119 -5.81 -3.17 -27.39
N GLY A 120 -6.00 -3.62 -28.64
CA GLY A 120 -4.92 -3.84 -29.62
C GLY A 120 -5.12 -5.08 -30.49
N ARG A 121 -4.04 -5.62 -31.09
CA ARG A 121 -4.08 -6.94 -31.74
C ARG A 121 -3.98 -8.04 -30.69
N GLU A 122 -4.98 -8.89 -30.63
CA GLU A 122 -5.12 -9.92 -29.59
C GLU A 122 -5.47 -11.26 -30.24
N SER A 123 -5.34 -12.33 -29.47
CA SER A 123 -5.66 -13.68 -29.91
C SER A 123 -6.17 -14.49 -28.74
N ALA A 124 -7.20 -15.29 -29.00
CA ALA A 124 -7.71 -16.30 -28.07
C ALA A 124 -7.35 -17.68 -28.63
N GLU A 125 -6.86 -18.57 -27.78
CA GLU A 125 -6.51 -19.94 -28.14
C GLU A 125 -7.28 -20.93 -27.28
N TYR A 126 -7.74 -22.02 -27.88
CA TYR A 126 -8.52 -23.07 -27.23
C TYR A 126 -7.75 -24.39 -27.22
N CYS A 127 -7.90 -25.17 -26.14
CA CYS A 127 -7.31 -26.50 -26.08
C CYS A 127 -7.97 -27.41 -27.13
N SER A 128 -7.15 -28.09 -27.92
CA SER A 128 -7.62 -29.16 -28.79
C SER A 128 -7.82 -30.47 -28.01
N PRO A 129 -8.66 -31.40 -28.50
CA PRO A 129 -8.76 -32.75 -27.97
C PRO A 129 -7.41 -33.47 -27.93
N GLU A 130 -6.57 -33.29 -28.96
CA GLU A 130 -5.25 -33.91 -29.09
C GLU A 130 -4.27 -33.41 -28.02
N LEU A 131 -4.32 -32.12 -27.64
CA LEU A 131 -3.50 -31.60 -26.55
C LEU A 131 -4.01 -32.09 -25.19
N MET A 132 -5.34 -32.16 -25.02
CA MET A 132 -5.97 -32.69 -23.81
C MET A 132 -5.63 -34.17 -23.59
N GLU A 133 -5.62 -34.98 -24.66
CA GLU A 133 -5.16 -36.38 -24.59
C GLU A 133 -3.66 -36.48 -24.29
N ALA A 134 -2.82 -35.62 -24.91
CA ALA A 134 -1.38 -35.70 -24.78
C ALA A 134 -0.85 -35.39 -23.37
N ILE A 135 -1.41 -34.37 -22.68
CA ILE A 135 -0.89 -33.90 -21.38
C ILE A 135 -1.96 -33.74 -20.29
N GLY A 136 -3.22 -34.08 -20.55
CA GLY A 136 -4.32 -33.88 -19.60
C GLY A 136 -4.14 -34.61 -18.27
N ASP A 137 -3.50 -35.77 -18.26
CA ASP A 137 -3.14 -36.51 -17.04
C ASP A 137 -2.11 -35.79 -16.15
N LEU A 138 -1.35 -34.84 -16.72
CA LEU A 138 -0.28 -34.10 -16.03
C LEU A 138 -0.74 -32.76 -15.44
N VAL A 139 -2.00 -32.38 -15.63
CA VAL A 139 -2.56 -31.08 -15.21
C VAL A 139 -3.69 -31.29 -14.20
N ASP A 140 -3.39 -31.12 -12.91
CA ASP A 140 -4.38 -31.07 -11.84
C ASP A 140 -4.92 -29.63 -11.69
N PRO A 141 -6.25 -29.38 -11.82
CA PRO A 141 -6.85 -28.06 -11.57
C PRO A 141 -6.66 -27.52 -10.15
N LEU A 142 -6.35 -28.38 -9.17
CA LEU A 142 -6.08 -27.99 -7.79
C LEU A 142 -4.60 -27.66 -7.53
N GLU A 143 -3.70 -27.91 -8.49
CA GLU A 143 -2.27 -27.62 -8.32
C GLU A 143 -2.00 -26.10 -8.47
N PRO A 144 -1.49 -25.42 -7.44
CA PRO A 144 -1.22 -23.98 -7.51
C PRO A 144 -0.05 -23.68 -8.45
N ARG A 145 -0.12 -22.52 -9.12
CA ARG A 145 1.00 -21.95 -9.88
C ARG A 145 2.14 -21.61 -8.92
N ALA A 146 3.31 -22.26 -9.05
CA ALA A 146 4.39 -22.13 -8.06
C ALA A 146 5.09 -20.76 -8.06
N ARG A 147 4.99 -19.96 -9.13
CA ARG A 147 5.57 -18.61 -9.16
C ARG A 147 4.54 -17.56 -8.69
N PRO A 148 4.83 -16.78 -7.63
CA PRO A 148 4.00 -15.63 -7.30
C PRO A 148 4.09 -14.60 -8.44
N ALA A 149 3.02 -13.84 -8.64
CA ALA A 149 3.08 -12.69 -9.56
C ALA A 149 4.08 -11.66 -9.01
N ARG A 150 5.10 -11.33 -9.80
CA ARG A 150 6.16 -10.38 -9.45
C ARG A 150 6.11 -9.14 -10.35
N PRO A 151 5.12 -8.24 -10.17
CA PRO A 151 5.01 -6.99 -10.92
C PRO A 151 6.21 -6.08 -10.68
N GLU A 152 6.41 -5.08 -11.55
CA GLU A 152 7.52 -4.15 -11.37
C GLU A 152 7.40 -3.33 -10.07
N LEU A 153 8.49 -3.35 -9.28
CA LEU A 153 8.59 -2.65 -8.01
C LEU A 153 9.37 -1.32 -8.12
N ILE A 154 10.18 -1.15 -9.16
CA ILE A 154 10.94 0.08 -9.42
C ILE A 154 10.15 0.96 -10.40
N ILE A 155 9.60 2.07 -9.89
CA ILE A 155 8.75 3.00 -10.62
C ILE A 155 9.50 4.28 -10.92
N VAL A 156 9.49 4.74 -12.17
CA VAL A 156 9.97 6.08 -12.55
C VAL A 156 8.78 6.88 -13.07
N ARG A 157 8.57 8.10 -12.58
CA ARG A 157 7.49 9.00 -13.01
C ARG A 157 7.97 10.16 -13.88
N ASP A 158 7.17 10.60 -14.84
CA ASP A 158 7.41 11.81 -15.63
C ASP A 158 6.97 13.11 -14.89
N ALA A 159 7.09 14.26 -15.57
CA ALA A 159 6.68 15.56 -15.04
C ALA A 159 5.16 15.67 -14.76
N HIS A 160 4.36 14.78 -15.37
CA HIS A 160 2.91 14.68 -15.18
C HIS A 160 2.53 13.58 -14.17
N LYS A 161 3.52 13.07 -13.41
CA LYS A 161 3.39 11.99 -12.41
C LYS A 161 2.96 10.64 -12.98
N LYS A 162 3.04 10.44 -14.30
CA LYS A 162 2.73 9.16 -14.97
C LYS A 162 3.95 8.26 -14.97
N ASN A 163 3.75 6.95 -14.84
CA ASN A 163 4.84 5.99 -14.92
C ASN A 163 5.45 6.01 -16.33
N THR A 164 6.78 6.12 -16.42
CA THR A 164 7.54 6.11 -17.68
C THR A 164 8.45 4.90 -17.77
N ARG A 165 8.75 4.48 -19.00
CA ARG A 165 9.60 3.31 -19.29
C ARG A 165 11.08 3.67 -19.07
N TYR A 166 11.85 2.70 -18.58
CA TYR A 166 13.31 2.80 -18.45
C TYR A 166 13.95 1.47 -18.91
N SER A 167 15.22 1.55 -19.31
CA SER A 167 16.03 0.37 -19.65
C SER A 167 16.66 -0.21 -18.39
N ASP A 168 16.74 -1.54 -18.31
CA ASP A 168 17.39 -2.20 -17.17
C ASP A 168 18.91 -1.98 -17.18
N THR A 169 19.45 -1.60 -16.03
CA THR A 169 20.89 -1.58 -15.73
C THR A 169 21.22 -2.67 -14.70
N SER A 170 22.49 -2.85 -14.35
CA SER A 170 22.87 -3.65 -13.18
C SER A 170 22.29 -3.08 -11.88
N GLU A 171 22.24 -1.74 -11.75
CA GLU A 171 21.66 -1.05 -10.61
C GLU A 171 20.15 -1.27 -10.48
N THR A 172 19.36 -1.09 -11.56
CA THR A 172 17.89 -1.26 -11.48
C THR A 172 17.50 -2.70 -11.17
N LYS A 173 18.27 -3.68 -11.66
CA LYS A 173 18.11 -5.09 -11.29
C LYS A 173 18.41 -5.31 -9.81
N ALA A 174 19.57 -4.87 -9.33
CA ALA A 174 19.94 -4.99 -7.93
C ALA A 174 18.94 -4.27 -6.98
N MET A 175 18.38 -3.13 -7.37
CA MET A 175 17.28 -2.49 -6.63
C MET A 175 16.04 -3.37 -6.58
N ARG A 176 15.62 -3.91 -7.73
CA ARG A 176 14.42 -4.77 -7.84
C ARG A 176 14.56 -6.04 -7.01
N ASP A 177 15.73 -6.67 -7.03
CA ASP A 177 16.01 -7.89 -6.28
C ASP A 177 15.95 -7.61 -4.76
N ARG A 178 16.53 -6.49 -4.29
CA ARG A 178 16.41 -6.03 -2.90
C ARG A 178 14.96 -5.73 -2.49
N MET A 179 14.19 -5.07 -3.37
CA MET A 179 12.77 -4.79 -3.13
C MET A 179 11.95 -6.08 -3.02
N TRP A 180 12.26 -7.11 -3.81
CA TRP A 180 11.64 -8.43 -3.66
C TRP A 180 12.04 -9.09 -2.36
N ILE A 181 13.32 -9.07 -1.97
CA ILE A 181 13.77 -9.60 -0.67
C ILE A 181 12.99 -8.95 0.48
N PHE A 182 12.81 -7.62 0.51
CA PHE A 182 12.02 -6.95 1.55
C PHE A 182 10.56 -7.37 1.52
N ASN A 183 9.92 -7.40 0.36
CA ASN A 183 8.52 -7.80 0.23
C ASN A 183 8.29 -9.27 0.62
N ASP A 184 9.20 -10.17 0.27
CA ASP A 184 9.14 -11.58 0.65
C ASP A 184 9.24 -11.76 2.18
N HIS A 185 10.07 -10.97 2.88
CA HIS A 185 10.15 -10.99 4.35
C HIS A 185 8.94 -10.31 5.01
N LEU A 186 8.44 -9.20 4.45
CA LEU A 186 7.27 -8.50 4.97
C LEU A 186 5.99 -9.34 4.85
N ALA A 187 5.83 -10.10 3.76
CA ALA A 187 4.71 -11.02 3.55
C ALA A 187 4.69 -12.21 4.53
N GLN A 188 5.78 -12.46 5.26
CA GLN A 188 5.88 -13.51 6.28
C GLN A 188 5.53 -13.03 7.69
N ARG A 189 5.32 -11.73 7.92
CA ARG A 189 5.10 -11.17 9.26
C ARG A 189 3.62 -11.22 9.68
N ASP A 190 3.35 -11.71 10.88
CA ASP A 190 2.02 -11.69 11.51
C ASP A 190 1.84 -10.38 12.30
N ILE A 191 1.76 -9.27 11.56
CA ILE A 191 1.56 -7.93 12.12
C ILE A 191 0.06 -7.73 12.33
N ARG A 192 -0.31 -7.42 13.57
CA ARG A 192 -1.71 -7.26 13.98
C ARG A 192 -1.99 -5.87 14.50
N ARG A 193 -3.25 -5.46 14.37
CA ARG A 193 -3.82 -4.28 15.00
C ARG A 193 -5.17 -4.66 15.59
N ARG A 194 -5.37 -4.45 16.90
CA ARG A 194 -6.61 -4.84 17.61
C ARG A 194 -7.03 -6.29 17.32
N CYS A 195 -6.06 -7.21 17.37
CA CYS A 195 -6.19 -8.64 17.05
C CYS A 195 -6.54 -9.00 15.60
N GLN A 196 -6.68 -8.03 14.69
CA GLN A 196 -6.87 -8.26 13.24
C GLN A 196 -5.52 -8.21 12.52
N MET A 197 -5.32 -9.07 11.51
CA MET A 197 -4.14 -9.02 10.64
C MET A 197 -4.09 -7.70 9.88
N VAL A 198 -2.92 -7.08 9.80
CA VAL A 198 -2.64 -5.90 8.98
C VAL A 198 -1.96 -6.39 7.70
N GLU A 199 -2.65 -6.28 6.56
CA GLU A 199 -2.03 -6.57 5.27
C GLU A 199 -0.94 -5.54 4.98
N VAL A 200 0.30 -6.02 4.80
CA VAL A 200 1.42 -5.18 4.37
C VAL A 200 1.48 -5.20 2.84
N PRO A 201 1.14 -4.09 2.15
CA PRO A 201 1.15 -4.05 0.69
C PRO A 201 2.57 -4.15 0.14
N LEU A 202 2.72 -4.67 -1.08
CA LEU A 202 4.00 -4.68 -1.80
C LEU A 202 4.61 -3.28 -1.84
N LEU A 203 5.78 -3.12 -1.24
CA LEU A 203 6.56 -1.89 -1.29
C LEU A 203 7.16 -1.71 -2.69
N ARG A 204 7.09 -0.47 -3.18
CA ARG A 204 7.64 -0.03 -4.46
C ARG A 204 8.58 1.15 -4.26
N ARG A 205 9.68 1.17 -5.01
CA ARG A 205 10.69 2.24 -5.01
C ARG A 205 10.33 3.29 -6.07
N VAL A 206 9.98 4.52 -5.67
CA VAL A 206 9.34 5.50 -6.59
C VAL A 206 10.21 6.72 -6.86
N PHE A 207 10.79 6.78 -8.05
CA PHE A 207 11.61 7.87 -8.58
C PHE A 207 10.79 8.88 -9.40
N ASN A 208 11.25 10.13 -9.48
CA ASN A 208 10.58 11.21 -10.19
C ASN A 208 11.55 11.89 -11.17
N LEU A 209 11.22 11.90 -12.47
CA LEU A 209 12.00 12.39 -13.61
C LEU A 209 13.28 11.60 -13.93
N SER A 210 14.05 11.22 -12.90
CA SER A 210 15.29 10.46 -13.03
C SER A 210 15.57 9.62 -11.78
N PHE A 211 16.50 8.67 -11.86
CA PHE A 211 16.92 7.87 -10.71
C PHE A 211 17.62 8.69 -9.61
N GLU A 212 18.13 9.89 -9.92
CA GLU A 212 18.74 10.83 -8.95
C GLU A 212 17.73 11.57 -8.06
N ARG A 213 16.43 11.25 -8.17
CA ARG A 213 15.34 12.06 -7.63
C ARG A 213 14.21 11.21 -7.04
N GLY A 214 13.91 11.42 -5.77
CA GLY A 214 12.97 10.57 -5.04
C GLY A 214 13.59 9.20 -4.79
N GLY A 215 12.83 8.13 -5.00
CA GLY A 215 13.25 6.76 -4.71
C GLY A 215 12.64 6.20 -3.43
N ARG A 216 11.96 7.02 -2.61
CA ARG A 216 11.28 6.58 -1.37
C ARG A 216 10.40 5.35 -1.59
N LEU A 217 10.29 4.55 -0.53
CA LEU A 217 9.51 3.31 -0.49
C LEU A 217 8.05 3.63 -0.18
N TYR A 218 7.15 3.15 -1.05
CA TYR A 218 5.71 3.33 -0.93
C TYR A 218 4.97 2.00 -1.02
N GLY A 219 4.00 1.76 -0.12
CA GLY A 219 3.06 0.66 -0.27
C GLY A 219 2.20 0.79 -1.53
N TRP A 220 1.98 -0.31 -2.24
CA TRP A 220 1.09 -0.33 -3.41
C TRP A 220 -0.36 -0.55 -3.01
N GLY A 221 -1.18 0.50 -3.13
CA GLY A 221 -2.61 0.46 -2.78
C GLY A 221 -2.87 1.14 -1.43
N GLU A 222 -3.80 0.59 -0.66
CA GLU A 222 -3.96 0.97 0.75
C GLU A 222 -2.72 0.52 1.55
N SER A 223 -2.29 1.32 2.52
CA SER A 223 -1.02 1.10 3.21
C SER A 223 -1.03 1.64 4.63
N TYR A 224 -0.36 0.94 5.53
CA TYR A 224 -0.02 1.41 6.88
C TYR A 224 0.63 2.82 6.87
N GLN A 225 1.32 3.19 5.79
CA GLN A 225 1.95 4.50 5.63
C GLN A 225 0.95 5.67 5.63
N GLY A 226 -0.31 5.41 5.25
CA GLY A 226 -1.39 6.39 5.29
C GLY A 226 -2.11 6.48 6.65
N LEU A 227 -1.87 5.54 7.58
CA LEU A 227 -2.55 5.53 8.87
C LEU A 227 -2.03 6.64 9.79
N PRO A 228 -2.89 7.26 10.62
CA PRO A 228 -2.48 8.15 11.71
C PRO A 228 -1.46 7.49 12.64
N LYS A 229 -0.55 8.28 13.22
CA LYS A 229 0.54 7.78 14.08
C LYS A 229 0.00 6.96 15.26
N GLU A 230 -1.13 7.39 15.82
CA GLU A 230 -1.84 6.75 16.92
C GLU A 230 -2.30 5.34 16.54
N GLN A 231 -2.75 5.12 15.30
CA GLN A 231 -3.19 3.82 14.81
C GLN A 231 -2.02 2.89 14.48
N ARG A 232 -0.88 3.44 14.06
CA ARG A 232 0.37 2.67 13.85
C ARG A 232 0.97 2.22 15.19
N ALA A 233 0.82 3.01 16.25
CA ALA A 233 1.21 2.64 17.61
C ALA A 233 0.36 1.52 18.23
N GLU A 234 -0.78 1.15 17.61
CA GLU A 234 -1.58 -0.02 17.98
C GLU A 234 -1.10 -1.33 17.30
N PHE A 235 -0.02 -1.29 16.51
CA PHE A 235 0.54 -2.48 15.87
C PHE A 235 1.25 -3.38 16.89
N THR A 236 1.05 -4.69 16.78
CA THR A 236 1.68 -5.73 17.58
C THR A 236 2.07 -6.93 16.72
N GLU A 237 3.05 -7.72 17.18
CA GLU A 237 3.44 -8.99 16.55
C GLU A 237 3.89 -9.98 17.63
N VAL A 238 3.65 -11.27 17.42
CA VAL A 238 4.06 -12.32 18.38
C VAL A 238 5.45 -12.82 18.02
N ILE A 239 6.43 -12.57 18.88
CA ILE A 239 7.83 -12.97 18.70
C ILE A 239 8.22 -13.84 19.90
N ASP A 240 8.66 -15.07 19.62
CA ASP A 240 9.02 -16.07 20.63
C ASP A 240 7.92 -16.32 21.69
N GLY A 241 6.66 -16.21 21.26
CA GLY A 241 5.47 -16.36 22.11
C GLY A 241 5.05 -15.11 22.88
N ILE A 242 5.82 -14.01 22.79
CA ILE A 242 5.57 -12.75 23.49
C ILE A 242 4.97 -11.73 22.51
N VAL A 243 3.90 -11.04 22.91
CA VAL A 243 3.32 -9.93 22.14
C VAL A 243 4.24 -8.72 22.26
N GLN A 244 4.84 -8.31 21.16
CA GLN A 244 5.69 -7.13 21.06
C GLN A 244 4.88 -5.96 20.44
N PRO A 245 4.72 -4.82 21.14
CA PRO A 245 4.17 -3.61 20.52
C PRO A 245 5.19 -3.00 19.56
N PHE A 246 4.73 -2.29 18.53
CA PHE A 246 5.62 -1.55 17.64
C PHE A 246 6.04 -0.19 18.23
N VAL A 247 7.24 0.22 17.87
CA VAL A 247 7.77 1.58 18.05
C VAL A 247 8.13 2.18 16.70
N GLU A 248 7.89 3.48 16.54
CA GLU A 248 8.37 4.28 15.41
C GLU A 248 9.66 4.98 15.84
N ILE A 249 10.77 4.76 15.11
CA ILE A 249 12.03 5.50 15.29
C ILE A 249 12.23 6.39 14.07
N ASP A 250 12.35 7.69 14.30
CA ASP A 250 12.39 8.76 13.30
C ASP A 250 13.70 9.57 13.40
N TYR A 251 14.22 10.02 12.26
CA TYR A 251 15.25 11.06 12.17
C TYR A 251 14.59 12.45 12.20
N PRO A 252 14.65 13.21 13.31
CA PRO A 252 13.99 14.51 13.36
C PRO A 252 14.57 15.46 12.33
N ALA A 253 13.71 16.08 11.52
CA ALA A 253 14.12 17.04 10.48
C ALA A 253 15.19 16.51 9.51
N HIS A 254 15.14 15.22 9.13
CA HIS A 254 16.17 14.53 8.37
C HIS A 254 16.73 15.30 7.15
N HIS A 255 15.86 15.86 6.31
CA HIS A 255 16.28 16.66 5.15
C HIS A 255 17.13 17.91 5.50
N PHE A 256 16.92 18.54 6.65
CA PHE A 256 17.81 19.63 7.09
C PHE A 256 19.18 19.08 7.48
N ARG A 257 19.22 17.99 8.24
CA ARG A 257 20.47 17.31 8.63
C ARG A 257 21.30 16.91 7.40
N LEU A 258 20.68 16.24 6.43
CA LEU A 258 21.31 15.91 5.14
C LEU A 258 21.81 17.16 4.38
N ALA A 259 20.99 18.22 4.29
CA ALA A 259 21.39 19.48 3.65
C ALA A 259 22.62 20.13 4.30
N TYR A 260 22.69 20.14 5.64
CA TYR A 260 23.84 20.69 6.36
C TYR A 260 25.10 19.82 6.20
N ALA A 261 24.96 18.49 6.25
CA ALA A 261 26.03 17.54 6.00
C ALA A 261 26.61 17.66 4.58
N GLN A 262 25.75 17.68 3.55
CA GLN A 262 26.14 17.86 2.15
C GLN A 262 26.86 19.21 1.91
N ALA A 263 26.42 20.28 2.58
CA ALA A 263 27.06 21.59 2.54
C ALA A 263 28.37 21.66 3.37
N ARG A 264 28.70 20.61 4.12
CA ARG A 264 29.80 20.54 5.11
C ARG A 264 29.74 21.72 6.10
N LYS A 265 28.54 22.03 6.62
CA LYS A 265 28.29 23.10 7.61
C LYS A 265 27.62 22.51 8.84
N LYS A 266 27.98 22.98 10.04
CA LYS A 266 27.25 22.63 11.27
C LYS A 266 25.85 23.28 11.28
N MET A 267 24.82 22.47 11.58
CA MET A 267 23.45 22.92 11.78
C MET A 267 23.36 23.83 13.03
N PRO A 268 22.53 24.88 13.04
CA PRO A 268 22.21 25.61 14.27
C PRO A 268 21.59 24.66 15.31
N PRO A 269 21.86 24.85 16.61
CA PRO A 269 21.23 24.04 17.66
C PRO A 269 19.73 24.34 17.77
N GLY A 270 18.99 23.40 18.37
CA GLY A 270 17.53 23.45 18.53
C GLY A 270 16.77 22.98 17.28
N ASP A 271 15.44 23.00 17.37
CA ASP A 271 14.57 22.59 16.27
C ASP A 271 14.76 23.52 15.05
N PRO A 272 15.10 23.02 13.85
CA PRO A 272 15.26 23.88 12.67
C PRO A 272 13.97 24.62 12.30
N TYR A 273 12.78 24.05 12.55
CA TYR A 273 11.49 24.66 12.22
C TYR A 273 11.01 25.71 13.24
N ASP A 274 11.62 25.82 14.42
CA ASP A 274 11.23 26.81 15.43
C ASP A 274 11.74 28.21 15.06
N ILE A 275 10.85 29.10 14.62
CA ILE A 275 11.21 30.47 14.25
C ILE A 275 10.27 31.44 15.00
N PRO A 276 10.80 32.25 15.94
CA PRO A 276 9.99 33.19 16.70
C PRO A 276 9.10 34.08 15.82
N GLY A 277 7.81 34.14 16.17
CA GLY A 277 6.79 34.91 15.45
C GLY A 277 6.07 34.16 14.32
N PHE A 278 6.34 32.87 14.09
CA PHE A 278 5.65 32.06 13.10
C PHE A 278 5.20 30.70 13.64
N ASP A 279 4.10 30.17 13.12
CA ASP A 279 3.69 28.79 13.39
C ASP A 279 4.70 27.78 12.82
N ARG A 280 5.03 26.76 13.62
CA ARG A 280 6.00 25.72 13.26
C ARG A 280 5.54 24.86 12.07
N GLY A 281 4.23 24.63 11.93
CA GLY A 281 3.66 23.91 10.79
C GLY A 281 3.84 24.71 9.49
N LEU A 282 3.52 26.00 9.52
CA LEU A 282 3.73 26.94 8.41
C LEU A 282 5.22 27.04 8.04
N VAL A 283 6.13 27.10 9.02
CA VAL A 283 7.57 27.07 8.77
C VAL A 283 8.00 25.74 8.12
N LYS A 284 7.53 24.59 8.62
CA LYS A 284 7.84 23.27 8.03
C LYS A 284 7.40 23.17 6.56
N LEU A 285 6.20 23.65 6.25
CA LEU A 285 5.69 23.73 4.87
C LEU A 285 6.51 24.70 4.01
N ALA A 286 6.85 25.89 4.53
CA ALA A 286 7.68 26.86 3.84
C ALA A 286 9.09 26.32 3.52
N CYS A 287 9.69 25.55 4.42
CA CYS A 287 10.97 24.86 4.21
C CYS A 287 10.85 23.80 3.10
N LEU A 288 9.83 22.94 3.15
CA LEU A 288 9.58 21.90 2.15
C LEU A 288 9.41 22.51 0.75
N ILE A 289 8.60 23.55 0.62
CA ILE A 289 8.38 24.26 -0.64
C ILE A 289 9.67 24.96 -1.09
N SER A 290 10.38 25.63 -0.19
CA SER A 290 11.61 26.36 -0.55
C SER A 290 12.75 25.44 -1.00
N PHE A 291 12.81 24.17 -0.59
CA PHE A 291 13.80 23.21 -1.12
C PHE A 291 13.46 22.66 -2.51
N ASN A 292 12.20 22.73 -2.96
CA ASN A 292 11.74 22.16 -4.23
C ASN A 292 11.38 23.21 -5.31
N ALA A 293 11.15 24.46 -4.93
CA ALA A 293 10.92 25.55 -5.89
C ALA A 293 12.17 25.85 -6.75
N GLN A 294 11.95 26.51 -7.90
CA GLN A 294 13.02 26.99 -8.78
C GLN A 294 13.41 28.44 -8.49
N ASP A 295 12.47 29.26 -8.02
CA ASP A 295 12.75 30.61 -7.55
C ASP A 295 11.93 31.00 -6.31
N LYS A 296 12.14 32.23 -5.82
CA LYS A 296 11.45 32.77 -4.65
C LYS A 296 9.97 33.09 -4.91
N LYS A 297 9.61 33.51 -6.13
CA LYS A 297 8.24 33.85 -6.51
C LYS A 297 7.37 32.60 -6.52
N ASP A 298 7.88 31.51 -7.10
CA ASP A 298 7.26 30.19 -7.08
C ASP A 298 7.08 29.68 -5.66
N ALA A 299 8.12 29.78 -4.82
CA ALA A 299 8.03 29.36 -3.42
C ALA A 299 6.97 30.14 -2.63
N VAL A 300 6.85 31.45 -2.84
CA VAL A 300 5.80 32.28 -2.22
C VAL A 300 4.41 31.89 -2.73
N GLY A 301 4.24 31.74 -4.05
CA GLY A 301 2.96 31.36 -4.65
C GLY A 301 2.46 29.98 -4.20
N ALA A 302 3.36 28.99 -4.18
CA ALA A 302 3.05 27.66 -3.68
C ALA A 302 2.71 27.66 -2.17
N LEU A 303 3.46 28.40 -1.35
CA LEU A 303 3.17 28.50 0.09
C LEU A 303 1.81 29.14 0.37
N MET A 304 1.45 30.19 -0.37
CA MET A 304 0.10 30.78 -0.30
C MET A 304 -0.99 29.77 -0.70
N GLY A 305 -0.79 29.03 -1.80
CA GLY A 305 -1.76 28.04 -2.28
C GLY A 305 -1.99 26.86 -1.34
N GLU A 306 -0.92 26.33 -0.73
CA GLU A 306 -0.99 25.16 0.16
C GLU A 306 -1.43 25.52 1.60
N SER A 307 -1.12 26.73 2.10
CA SER A 307 -1.43 27.13 3.48
C SER A 307 -2.62 28.11 3.62
N GLY A 308 -2.99 28.79 2.54
CA GLY A 308 -3.97 29.89 2.58
C GLY A 308 -3.47 31.18 3.25
N CYS A 309 -2.18 31.29 3.60
CA CYS A 309 -1.63 32.50 4.23
C CYS A 309 -1.52 33.68 3.26
N SER A 310 -1.37 34.91 3.80
CA SER A 310 -1.21 36.10 2.95
C SER A 310 0.14 36.10 2.21
N TYR A 311 0.24 36.92 1.16
CA TYR A 311 1.49 37.12 0.42
C TYR A 311 2.63 37.64 1.30
N ASP A 312 2.33 38.57 2.21
CA ASP A 312 3.34 39.14 3.10
C ASP A 312 3.76 38.16 4.20
N ASP A 313 2.85 37.33 4.72
CA ASP A 313 3.18 36.23 5.64
C ASP A 313 4.09 35.21 4.96
N ALA A 314 3.71 34.70 3.78
CA ALA A 314 4.52 33.76 3.01
C ALA A 314 5.94 34.31 2.76
N LYS A 315 6.03 35.57 2.34
CA LYS A 315 7.28 36.29 2.11
C LYS A 315 8.07 36.54 3.40
N ALA A 316 7.42 36.72 4.54
CA ALA A 316 8.04 36.93 5.84
C ALA A 316 8.59 35.61 6.41
N VAL A 317 7.80 34.53 6.43
CA VAL A 317 8.20 33.17 6.82
C VAL A 317 9.41 32.72 5.99
N ILE A 318 9.30 32.77 4.66
CA ILE A 318 10.38 32.34 3.75
C ILE A 318 11.66 33.19 3.96
N ARG A 319 11.52 34.50 4.23
CA ARG A 319 12.67 35.36 4.61
C ARG A 319 13.25 34.95 5.97
N ALA A 320 12.44 34.55 6.93
CA ALA A 320 12.90 34.12 8.25
C ALA A 320 13.63 32.77 8.19
N VAL A 321 13.08 31.78 7.47
CA VAL A 321 13.72 30.50 7.15
C VAL A 321 15.10 30.70 6.56
N ARG A 322 15.22 31.51 5.49
CA ARG A 322 16.53 31.76 4.85
C ARG A 322 17.51 32.54 5.72
N ARG A 323 17.04 33.31 6.71
CA ARG A 323 17.90 33.98 7.70
C ARG A 323 18.43 32.99 8.74
N LYS A 324 17.56 32.15 9.32
CA LYS A 324 17.97 31.10 10.27
C LYS A 324 18.94 30.12 9.62
N HIS A 325 18.64 29.69 8.40
CA HIS A 325 19.41 28.70 7.65
C HIS A 325 20.39 29.32 6.64
N TYR A 326 20.96 30.49 6.96
CA TYR A 326 21.83 31.23 6.03
C TYR A 326 23.04 30.43 5.52
N ARG A 327 23.53 29.45 6.31
CA ARG A 327 24.68 28.59 5.95
C ARG A 327 24.39 27.63 4.79
N ILE A 328 23.12 27.33 4.52
CA ILE A 328 22.64 26.51 3.40
C ILE A 328 21.72 27.33 2.47
N ARG A 329 21.86 28.66 2.44
CA ARG A 329 20.95 29.57 1.72
C ARG A 329 20.82 29.34 0.21
N GLU A 330 21.79 28.63 -0.36
CA GLU A 330 21.94 28.24 -1.77
C GLU A 330 21.14 26.97 -2.11
N TYR A 331 20.73 26.20 -1.10
CA TYR A 331 19.91 24.99 -1.28
C TYR A 331 18.41 25.33 -1.37
N PHE A 332 18.00 26.49 -0.86
CA PHE A 332 16.66 27.01 -1.15
C PHE A 332 16.60 27.54 -2.59
N TYR A 333 15.52 27.18 -3.28
CA TYR A 333 15.24 27.44 -4.69
C TYR A 333 16.19 26.73 -5.68
N SER A 334 16.62 25.51 -5.33
CA SER A 334 17.60 24.75 -6.12
C SER A 334 17.10 23.35 -6.56
N ASP A 335 15.82 23.05 -6.34
CA ASP A 335 15.21 21.73 -6.57
C ASP A 335 16.00 20.57 -5.92
N ILE A 336 16.60 20.84 -4.74
CA ILE A 336 17.41 19.87 -4.01
C ILE A 336 16.56 18.88 -3.21
N GLY A 337 15.33 19.23 -2.86
CA GLY A 337 14.46 18.37 -2.05
C GLY A 337 14.30 16.96 -2.64
N ALA A 338 14.13 16.85 -3.95
CA ALA A 338 14.07 15.57 -4.65
C ALA A 338 15.39 14.77 -4.60
N ARG A 339 16.56 15.45 -4.56
CA ARG A 339 17.87 14.79 -4.42
C ARG A 339 18.11 14.33 -2.97
N LEU A 340 17.71 15.13 -1.98
CA LEU A 340 17.76 14.73 -0.56
C LEU A 340 16.89 13.49 -0.31
N MET A 341 15.71 13.41 -0.94
CA MET A 341 14.86 12.20 -0.92
C MET A 341 15.52 10.96 -1.54
N ARG A 342 16.51 11.13 -2.43
CA ARG A 342 17.29 10.00 -2.98
C ARG A 342 18.31 9.50 -1.98
N THR A 343 19.06 10.41 -1.35
CA THR A 343 19.99 10.09 -0.26
C THR A 343 19.27 9.40 0.90
N ASP A 344 18.19 10.01 1.38
CA ASP A 344 17.23 9.45 2.36
C ASP A 344 16.80 8.03 1.97
N SER A 345 16.34 7.82 0.73
CA SER A 345 15.93 6.50 0.27
C SER A 345 17.05 5.46 0.18
N ASP A 346 18.27 5.83 -0.21
CA ASP A 346 19.41 4.90 -0.24
C ASP A 346 19.80 4.50 1.18
N MET A 347 19.80 5.45 2.13
CA MET A 347 19.94 5.16 3.56
C MET A 347 18.84 4.21 4.04
N SER A 348 17.56 4.45 3.71
CA SER A 348 16.47 3.57 4.15
C SER A 348 16.65 2.12 3.70
N VAL A 349 17.10 1.92 2.45
CA VAL A 349 17.32 0.57 1.90
C VAL A 349 18.43 -0.17 2.63
N GLU A 350 19.55 0.49 2.93
CA GLU A 350 20.66 -0.15 3.63
C GLU A 350 20.39 -0.32 5.14
N ILE A 351 19.65 0.60 5.78
CA ILE A 351 19.12 0.45 7.16
C ILE A 351 18.23 -0.79 7.25
N MET A 352 17.19 -0.89 6.38
CA MET A 352 16.27 -2.03 6.38
C MET A 352 17.00 -3.36 6.19
N LYS A 353 17.91 -3.41 5.21
CA LYS A 353 18.76 -4.57 4.93
C LYS A 353 19.60 -4.97 6.15
N ARG A 354 20.22 -4.02 6.84
CA ARG A 354 21.10 -4.31 7.99
C ARG A 354 20.31 -4.73 9.22
N VAL A 355 19.20 -4.08 9.55
CA VAL A 355 18.32 -4.51 10.66
C VAL A 355 17.77 -5.91 10.38
N MET A 356 17.24 -6.16 9.17
CA MET A 356 16.72 -7.48 8.78
C MET A 356 17.80 -8.57 8.84
N ALA A 357 19.06 -8.27 8.51
CA ALA A 357 20.16 -9.23 8.62
C ALA A 357 20.56 -9.55 10.08
N ILE A 358 20.26 -8.67 11.04
CA ILE A 358 20.54 -8.86 12.47
C ILE A 358 19.36 -9.55 13.18
N THR A 359 18.13 -9.10 12.92
CA THR A 359 16.92 -9.52 13.65
C THR A 359 16.12 -10.63 12.96
N GLY A 360 16.41 -10.90 11.68
CA GLY A 360 15.59 -11.73 10.80
C GLY A 360 14.27 -11.08 10.36
N ARG A 361 13.97 -9.85 10.81
CA ARG A 361 12.69 -9.18 10.60
C ARG A 361 12.85 -7.88 9.80
N CYS A 362 12.19 -7.79 8.64
CA CYS A 362 12.24 -6.58 7.82
C CYS A 362 11.43 -5.43 8.47
N PRO A 363 12.04 -4.26 8.76
CA PRO A 363 11.30 -3.09 9.27
C PRO A 363 10.21 -2.61 8.30
N LEU A 364 9.20 -1.91 8.83
CA LEU A 364 8.21 -1.19 8.03
C LEU A 364 8.70 0.25 7.77
N PRO A 365 9.11 0.63 6.55
CA PRO A 365 9.58 1.98 6.26
C PRO A 365 8.45 3.03 6.22
N MET A 366 8.73 4.17 6.84
CA MET A 366 7.87 5.36 6.95
C MET A 366 8.64 6.59 6.45
N HIS A 367 9.21 6.50 5.24
CA HIS A 367 10.16 7.48 4.69
C HIS A 367 11.45 7.58 5.54
N ASP A 368 11.62 8.67 6.27
CA ASP A 368 12.73 8.97 7.19
C ASP A 368 12.57 8.34 8.59
N SER A 369 11.46 7.63 8.85
CA SER A 369 11.26 6.79 10.05
C SER A 369 11.01 5.31 9.71
N PHE A 370 11.09 4.43 10.71
CA PHE A 370 10.78 3.00 10.57
C PHE A 370 9.95 2.51 11.77
N LEU A 371 9.02 1.60 11.52
CA LEU A 371 8.31 0.87 12.58
C LEU A 371 8.91 -0.53 12.73
N VAL A 372 9.24 -0.89 13.97
CA VAL A 372 9.72 -2.22 14.37
C VAL A 372 9.07 -2.67 15.68
N PRO A 373 9.00 -3.97 15.96
CA PRO A 373 8.67 -4.48 17.30
C PRO A 373 9.63 -3.91 18.36
N ALA A 374 9.14 -3.69 19.58
CA ALA A 374 9.93 -3.07 20.66
C ALA A 374 11.25 -3.80 20.97
N CYS A 375 11.32 -5.12 20.80
CA CYS A 375 12.55 -5.90 20.96
C CYS A 375 13.63 -5.60 19.90
N ASP A 376 13.27 -5.05 18.74
CA ASP A 376 14.20 -4.67 17.66
C ASP A 376 14.60 -3.18 17.73
N ALA A 377 14.06 -2.43 18.69
CA ALA A 377 14.20 -0.96 18.77
C ALA A 377 15.66 -0.50 18.93
N GLU A 378 16.43 -1.16 19.80
CA GLU A 378 17.83 -0.84 20.05
C GLU A 378 18.70 -1.12 18.81
N VAL A 379 18.47 -2.25 18.14
CA VAL A 379 19.16 -2.61 16.88
C VAL A 379 18.87 -1.58 15.79
N LEU A 380 17.61 -1.17 15.63
CA LEU A 380 17.22 -0.14 14.68
C LEU A 380 17.89 1.21 15.02
N ALA A 381 17.86 1.63 16.29
CA ALA A 381 18.46 2.87 16.73
C ALA A 381 19.98 2.90 16.46
N GLN A 382 20.71 1.85 16.85
CA GLN A 382 22.14 1.73 16.59
C GLN A 382 22.45 1.80 15.08
N VAL A 383 21.72 1.03 14.26
CA VAL A 383 21.92 1.05 12.80
C VAL A 383 21.64 2.45 12.22
N MET A 384 20.60 3.13 12.69
CA MET A 384 20.28 4.50 12.27
C MET A 384 21.34 5.52 12.72
N GLU A 385 21.93 5.39 13.90
CA GLU A 385 23.02 6.25 14.38
C GLU A 385 24.31 6.03 13.57
N GLU A 386 24.67 4.78 13.29
CA GLU A 386 25.83 4.44 12.47
C GLU A 386 25.71 5.00 11.03
N PHE A 387 24.55 4.85 10.38
CA PHE A 387 24.32 5.44 9.07
C PHE A 387 24.26 6.97 9.11
N ALA A 388 23.77 7.58 10.19
CA ALA A 388 23.86 9.03 10.33
C ALA A 388 25.32 9.49 10.41
N ALA A 389 26.16 8.80 11.19
CA ALA A 389 27.58 9.10 11.31
C ALA A 389 28.33 8.94 9.98
N GLU A 390 28.08 7.88 9.21
CA GLU A 390 28.67 7.67 7.87
C GLU A 390 28.35 8.84 6.91
N TYR A 391 27.13 9.36 6.98
CA TYR A 391 26.67 10.48 6.15
C TYR A 391 27.03 11.87 6.74
N GLY A 392 27.77 11.93 7.85
CA GLY A 392 28.20 13.18 8.50
C GLY A 392 27.06 13.94 9.19
N VAL A 393 26.03 13.23 9.64
CA VAL A 393 24.84 13.74 10.32
C VAL A 393 24.93 13.50 11.84
N GLU A 394 24.80 14.56 12.63
CA GLU A 394 24.51 14.47 14.07
C GLU A 394 23.04 14.05 14.25
N ALA A 395 22.76 12.80 14.64
CA ALA A 395 21.41 12.28 14.86
C ALA A 395 21.02 12.28 16.34
N ASP A 396 19.98 13.05 16.68
CA ASP A 396 19.21 12.84 17.91
C ASP A 396 17.98 12.04 17.49
N LEU A 397 17.97 10.71 17.65
CA LEU A 397 16.82 9.90 17.22
C LEU A 397 15.60 10.17 18.10
N SER A 398 14.41 10.14 17.51
CA SER A 398 13.16 10.19 18.28
C SER A 398 12.41 8.87 18.20
N ILE A 399 12.06 8.32 19.37
CA ILE A 399 11.36 7.05 19.51
C ILE A 399 9.92 7.34 19.98
N THR A 400 8.93 6.65 19.42
CA THR A 400 7.54 6.75 19.90
C THR A 400 6.83 5.41 19.84
N GLY A 401 6.21 4.98 20.93
CA GLY A 401 5.38 3.77 20.98
C GLY A 401 4.90 3.45 22.39
N ALA A 402 4.01 2.48 22.53
CA ALA A 402 3.33 2.17 23.79
C ALA A 402 4.24 1.57 24.89
N ALA A 403 5.46 1.15 24.56
CA ALA A 403 6.38 0.48 25.48
C ALA A 403 7.03 1.40 26.54
N LEU A 404 6.96 2.74 26.40
CA LEU A 404 7.63 3.68 27.29
C LEU A 404 6.75 4.12 28.48
N GLY A 405 6.31 3.13 29.25
CA GLY A 405 5.71 3.34 30.57
C GLY A 405 6.78 3.67 31.61
N GLY A 406 7.12 4.95 31.77
CA GLY A 406 7.81 5.47 32.96
C GLY A 406 9.34 5.48 32.92
N LYS A 407 9.91 6.50 32.26
CA LYS A 407 11.08 7.24 32.75
C LYS A 407 11.10 8.63 32.13
N GLU A 408 11.32 9.65 32.95
CA GLU A 408 11.36 11.04 32.51
C GLU A 408 12.56 11.31 31.60
N ASN A 409 12.44 12.33 30.74
CA ASN A 409 13.53 12.83 29.91
C ASN A 409 14.75 13.16 30.78
N ASN A 410 15.84 12.38 30.68
CA ASN A 410 17.10 12.77 31.28
C ASN A 410 18.25 12.59 30.28
N THR A 411 18.79 13.72 29.84
CA THR A 411 20.00 13.80 29.04
C THR A 411 21.20 13.36 29.87
N SER A 412 21.71 12.15 29.65
CA SER A 412 23.01 11.73 30.19
C SER A 412 23.74 10.79 29.24
N SER A 413 24.99 11.15 28.93
CA SER A 413 25.95 10.39 28.14
C SER A 413 26.16 8.96 28.64
N ILE A 414 26.19 7.99 27.72
CA ILE A 414 26.54 6.59 27.99
C ILE A 414 27.97 6.32 27.46
N PRO A 415 28.82 5.53 28.14
CA PRO A 415 30.24 5.41 27.79
C PRO A 415 30.49 4.38 26.68
N THR A 416 31.50 4.64 25.84
CA THR A 416 32.11 3.64 24.96
C THR A 416 32.81 2.53 25.74
N PRO A 417 32.76 1.28 25.23
CA PRO A 417 33.90 0.39 25.38
C PRO A 417 34.34 -0.30 24.06
N TYR A 418 35.65 -0.27 23.85
CA TYR A 418 36.49 -1.28 23.17
C TYR A 418 36.20 -1.73 21.73
N MET A 419 37.13 -1.35 20.85
CA MET A 419 37.49 -2.18 19.70
C MET A 419 38.28 -3.42 20.15
N ALA A 420 37.94 -4.58 19.59
CA ALA A 420 38.88 -5.68 19.40
C ALA A 420 38.51 -6.46 18.12
N ASP A 421 39.53 -6.72 17.31
CA ASP A 421 39.52 -7.53 16.10
C ASP A 421 39.30 -9.03 16.43
N GLN A 422 38.43 -9.72 15.67
CA GLN A 422 38.81 -10.95 14.93
C GLN A 422 37.64 -11.60 14.17
N SER A 423 37.99 -12.14 12.99
CA SER A 423 37.16 -12.97 12.12
C SER A 423 36.84 -14.34 12.72
N ALA A 424 35.56 -14.75 12.70
CA ALA A 424 35.17 -16.16 12.85
C ALA A 424 33.85 -16.51 12.12
N GLU A 425 33.81 -17.73 11.59
CA GLU A 425 32.77 -18.32 10.75
C GLU A 425 31.40 -18.48 11.43
N LEU A 426 30.32 -18.49 10.63
CA LEU A 426 29.01 -19.00 11.06
C LEU A 426 29.13 -20.44 11.57
N ARG A 427 28.70 -20.71 12.81
CA ARG A 427 28.38 -22.07 13.28
C ARG A 427 27.07 -22.09 14.06
N ILE A 428 26.15 -22.90 13.56
CA ILE A 428 24.85 -23.22 14.17
C ILE A 428 25.08 -24.30 15.24
N PHE A 429 24.62 -24.09 16.48
CA PHE A 429 24.49 -25.13 17.51
C PHE A 429 23.37 -24.77 18.53
N PRO A 430 22.86 -25.72 19.33
CA PRO A 430 21.43 -25.78 19.66
C PRO A 430 21.10 -25.57 21.16
N SER A 431 19.81 -25.54 21.46
CA SER A 431 19.20 -25.26 22.77
C SER A 431 19.57 -26.24 23.89
N ALA A 432 19.86 -25.72 25.09
CA ALA A 432 19.60 -26.40 26.37
C ALA A 432 19.57 -25.45 27.60
N GLN A 433 18.43 -25.43 28.30
CA GLN A 433 18.21 -25.40 29.76
C GLN A 433 19.07 -24.52 30.72
N ILE A 434 18.41 -23.85 31.70
CA ILE A 434 18.47 -24.20 33.15
C ILE A 434 17.54 -23.32 34.03
N ALA A 435 16.81 -24.00 34.93
CA ALA A 435 16.27 -23.65 36.27
C ALA A 435 15.46 -22.37 36.60
N SER A 436 14.53 -22.58 37.54
CA SER A 436 13.53 -21.66 38.11
C SER A 436 13.85 -21.17 39.53
N ALA A 437 13.30 -20.02 39.93
CA ALA A 437 13.07 -19.64 41.33
C ALA A 437 11.79 -18.77 41.47
N ALA A 438 11.09 -18.87 42.60
CA ALA A 438 9.79 -18.23 42.90
C ALA A 438 9.67 -17.97 44.41
N SER A 439 8.76 -17.17 44.98
CA SER A 439 7.60 -16.36 44.50
C SER A 439 7.41 -15.17 45.51
N PRO A 440 6.43 -14.21 45.47
CA PRO A 440 4.98 -14.46 45.30
C PRO A 440 4.08 -13.37 44.62
N THR A 441 3.19 -13.85 43.75
CA THR A 441 1.77 -13.44 43.55
C THR A 441 1.35 -11.96 43.44
N SER A 442 0.85 -11.57 42.26
CA SER A 442 -0.59 -11.27 42.11
C SER A 442 -1.13 -11.45 40.67
N ILE A 443 -2.16 -12.30 40.54
CA ILE A 443 -3.04 -12.52 39.36
C ILE A 443 -2.34 -13.00 38.07
N ASP A 444 -2.15 -14.32 37.97
CA ASP A 444 -1.67 -15.01 36.76
C ASP A 444 -2.79 -15.26 35.72
N CYS A 445 -2.46 -15.09 34.44
CA CYS A 445 -3.15 -15.80 33.35
C CYS A 445 -2.44 -17.14 33.08
N PRO A 446 -3.17 -18.21 32.68
CA PRO A 446 -2.56 -19.52 32.45
C PRO A 446 -1.57 -19.49 31.28
N SER A 447 -0.40 -20.09 31.50
CA SER A 447 0.67 -20.21 30.51
C SER A 447 0.37 -21.31 29.48
N ARG A 448 0.86 -21.13 28.25
CA ARG A 448 0.63 -22.06 27.12
C ARG A 448 1.61 -23.25 27.21
N PRO A 449 1.17 -24.50 26.96
CA PRO A 449 2.07 -25.66 27.00
C PRO A 449 3.09 -25.65 25.84
N PRO A 450 4.26 -26.32 26.01
CA PRO A 450 5.38 -26.23 25.07
C PRO A 450 5.13 -26.96 23.74
N ASN A 451 5.84 -26.48 22.71
CA ASN A 451 5.73 -26.92 21.31
C ASN A 451 5.91 -28.43 21.10
N GLY A 452 5.15 -29.01 20.15
CA GLY A 452 5.52 -30.31 19.55
C GLY A 452 4.40 -31.12 18.88
N SER A 453 3.13 -30.93 19.24
CA SER A 453 2.02 -31.73 18.70
C SER A 453 1.06 -30.93 17.82
N ALA A 454 0.51 -31.57 16.79
CA ALA A 454 -0.61 -31.04 16.02
C ALA A 454 -1.77 -30.59 16.95
N GLY A 455 -2.49 -29.56 16.52
CA GLY A 455 -3.61 -29.00 17.27
C GLY A 455 -4.72 -30.03 17.55
N PRO A 456 -5.63 -29.73 18.49
CA PRO A 456 -6.72 -30.65 18.83
C PRO A 456 -7.56 -30.99 17.58
N PRO A 457 -8.02 -32.25 17.43
CA PRO A 457 -9.02 -32.61 16.44
C PRO A 457 -10.28 -31.74 16.56
N SER A 458 -11.01 -31.52 15.46
CA SER A 458 -12.28 -30.81 15.54
C SER A 458 -13.27 -31.56 16.43
N LEU A 459 -13.74 -30.91 17.49
CA LEU A 459 -14.81 -31.41 18.38
C LEU A 459 -16.11 -31.69 17.60
N ILE A 460 -16.33 -31.01 16.47
CA ILE A 460 -17.54 -31.15 15.64
C ILE A 460 -17.38 -32.27 14.62
N ASP A 461 -16.24 -32.31 13.91
CA ASP A 461 -16.04 -33.22 12.77
C ASP A 461 -15.41 -34.56 13.18
N ASN A 462 -14.75 -34.62 14.34
CA ASN A 462 -14.18 -35.85 14.91
C ASN A 462 -14.29 -35.87 16.45
N PRO A 463 -15.51 -35.94 17.01
CA PRO A 463 -15.73 -35.92 18.47
C PRO A 463 -15.02 -37.07 19.19
N THR A 464 -14.96 -38.26 18.61
CA THR A 464 -14.25 -39.42 19.18
C THR A 464 -12.74 -39.21 19.23
N GLY A 465 -12.15 -38.65 18.17
CA GLY A 465 -10.74 -38.29 18.12
C GLY A 465 -10.40 -37.17 19.12
N PHE A 466 -11.27 -36.17 19.26
CA PHE A 466 -11.13 -35.11 20.27
C PHE A 466 -11.21 -35.67 21.70
N ALA A 467 -12.17 -36.56 22.00
CA ALA A 467 -12.29 -37.19 23.31
C ALA A 467 -11.08 -38.05 23.69
N LEU A 468 -10.53 -38.82 22.73
CA LEU A 468 -9.30 -39.58 22.93
C LEU A 468 -8.08 -38.66 23.12
N TRP A 469 -7.97 -37.60 22.32
CA TRP A 469 -6.92 -36.59 22.44
C TRP A 469 -6.95 -35.84 23.79
N LEU A 470 -8.15 -35.60 24.34
CA LEU A 470 -8.31 -34.97 25.66
C LEU A 470 -7.93 -35.90 26.81
N ARG A 471 -8.11 -37.22 26.66
CA ARG A 471 -7.95 -38.18 27.76
C ARG A 471 -6.58 -38.07 28.43
N ASP A 472 -5.54 -37.92 27.62
CA ASP A 472 -4.13 -38.07 28.01
C ASP A 472 -3.46 -36.74 28.46
N ARG A 473 -4.25 -35.69 28.78
CA ARG A 473 -3.76 -34.39 29.33
C ARG A 473 -4.07 -34.20 30.82
N ASN A 474 -3.32 -33.32 31.49
CA ASN A 474 -3.50 -33.03 32.92
C ASN A 474 -4.75 -32.15 33.18
N ALA A 475 -5.13 -31.98 34.45
CA ALA A 475 -6.37 -31.27 34.83
C ALA A 475 -6.33 -29.75 34.56
N GLU A 476 -5.16 -29.12 34.62
CA GLU A 476 -4.98 -27.68 34.43
C GLU A 476 -4.99 -27.31 32.94
N ASP A 477 -4.31 -28.11 32.09
CA ASP A 477 -4.38 -28.04 30.61
C ASP A 477 -5.84 -28.16 30.13
N LYS A 478 -6.61 -29.08 30.72
CA LYS A 478 -8.03 -29.31 30.42
C LYS A 478 -8.87 -28.07 30.75
N ALA A 479 -8.73 -27.53 31.96
CA ALA A 479 -9.47 -26.34 32.38
C ALA A 479 -9.13 -25.09 31.53
N ALA A 480 -7.86 -24.89 31.18
CA ALA A 480 -7.44 -23.78 30.33
C ALA A 480 -7.98 -23.88 28.90
N MET A 481 -8.05 -25.09 28.32
CA MET A 481 -8.61 -25.29 26.98
C MET A 481 -10.14 -25.23 26.93
N GLU A 482 -10.85 -25.67 27.95
CA GLU A 482 -12.31 -25.50 28.04
C GLU A 482 -12.71 -24.02 28.01
N HIS A 483 -11.88 -23.13 28.55
CA HIS A 483 -12.03 -21.68 28.47
C HIS A 483 -11.69 -21.07 27.10
N ALA A 484 -10.89 -21.77 26.27
CA ALA A 484 -10.36 -21.23 25.02
C ALA A 484 -11.09 -21.71 23.75
N VAL A 485 -11.81 -22.84 23.80
CA VAL A 485 -12.38 -23.51 22.62
C VAL A 485 -13.85 -23.12 22.32
N MET A 486 -14.49 -22.32 23.18
CA MET A 486 -15.88 -21.90 23.03
C MET A 486 -16.00 -20.37 23.02
N PRO A 487 -16.25 -19.74 21.85
CA PRO A 487 -17.63 -19.31 21.57
C PRO A 487 -17.99 -19.24 20.07
N ALA A 488 -18.57 -20.30 19.48
CA ALA A 488 -19.29 -20.18 18.20
C ALA A 488 -20.38 -21.27 17.99
N HIS A 489 -21.56 -20.84 17.53
CA HIS A 489 -22.55 -21.65 16.79
C HIS A 489 -23.42 -22.73 17.47
N LEU A 490 -23.71 -22.65 18.79
CA LEU A 490 -24.67 -23.58 19.43
C LEU A 490 -26.14 -23.51 18.92
N ARG A 491 -26.52 -22.49 18.13
CA ARG A 491 -27.89 -22.31 17.61
C ARG A 491 -28.35 -23.35 16.56
N ARG A 492 -27.48 -24.25 16.08
CA ARG A 492 -27.85 -25.22 15.03
C ARG A 492 -28.45 -26.55 15.51
N ASN A 493 -28.15 -27.00 16.74
CA ASN A 493 -28.42 -28.39 17.16
C ASN A 493 -29.36 -28.54 18.39
N GLY A 494 -30.26 -27.59 18.64
CA GLY A 494 -31.43 -27.81 19.52
C GLY A 494 -31.21 -28.00 21.03
N ALA A 495 -29.97 -27.91 21.54
CA ALA A 495 -29.69 -27.95 22.98
C ALA A 495 -30.19 -26.68 23.71
N ARG A 496 -30.63 -26.81 24.97
CA ARG A 496 -31.24 -25.70 25.73
C ARG A 496 -30.22 -24.83 26.49
N SER A 497 -29.06 -25.36 26.88
CA SER A 497 -27.97 -24.63 27.54
C SER A 497 -26.59 -25.26 27.30
N TRP A 498 -25.50 -24.52 27.59
CA TRP A 498 -24.13 -25.03 27.45
C TRP A 498 -23.82 -26.13 28.49
N GLY A 499 -24.33 -26.01 29.72
CA GLY A 499 -24.16 -27.01 30.77
C GLY A 499 -24.78 -28.37 30.45
N GLU A 500 -25.98 -28.39 29.85
CA GLU A 500 -26.63 -29.65 29.42
C GLU A 500 -25.83 -30.34 28.30
N LYS A 501 -25.35 -29.58 27.31
CA LYS A 501 -24.52 -30.10 26.20
C LYS A 501 -23.20 -30.70 26.69
N TYR A 502 -22.58 -30.04 27.67
CA TYR A 502 -21.35 -30.52 28.31
C TYR A 502 -21.60 -31.83 29.07
N VAL A 503 -22.69 -31.92 29.84
CA VAL A 503 -23.07 -33.16 30.55
C VAL A 503 -23.43 -34.29 29.59
N GLU A 504 -24.15 -34.02 28.49
CA GLU A 504 -24.44 -35.00 27.44
C GLU A 504 -23.16 -35.62 26.85
N LEU A 505 -22.16 -34.78 26.52
CA LEU A 505 -20.89 -35.22 25.96
C LEU A 505 -20.01 -35.96 26.97
N ALA A 506 -19.93 -35.47 28.21
CA ALA A 506 -19.13 -36.09 29.25
C ALA A 506 -19.74 -37.42 29.75
N GLN A 507 -21.07 -37.57 29.75
CA GLN A 507 -21.74 -38.86 29.96
C GLN A 507 -21.42 -39.85 28.83
N HIS A 508 -21.44 -39.42 27.56
CA HIS A 508 -20.99 -40.26 26.43
C HIS A 508 -19.51 -40.65 26.52
N ALA A 509 -18.67 -39.81 27.14
CA ALA A 509 -17.26 -40.12 27.43
C ALA A 509 -17.05 -40.97 28.70
N GLY A 510 -18.13 -41.37 29.39
CA GLY A 510 -18.08 -42.21 30.59
C GLY A 510 -17.66 -41.48 31.88
N TRP A 511 -17.78 -40.15 31.92
CA TRP A 511 -17.38 -39.35 33.09
C TRP A 511 -18.55 -39.22 34.09
N ILE A 512 -18.23 -39.34 35.38
CA ILE A 512 -19.17 -39.05 36.47
C ILE A 512 -19.04 -37.57 36.81
N ILE A 513 -20.15 -36.85 36.75
CA ILE A 513 -20.22 -35.38 36.91
C ILE A 513 -21.14 -35.11 38.10
N ALA A 514 -20.75 -34.17 38.96
CA ALA A 514 -21.58 -33.74 40.08
C ALA A 514 -22.79 -32.92 39.58
N GLU A 515 -23.94 -33.03 40.27
CA GLU A 515 -25.21 -32.40 39.86
C GLU A 515 -25.17 -30.86 39.84
N ASP A 516 -24.20 -30.24 40.51
CA ASP A 516 -24.02 -28.79 40.61
C ASP A 516 -23.24 -28.17 39.43
N GLU A 517 -22.47 -28.97 38.67
CA GLU A 517 -21.62 -28.47 37.58
C GLU A 517 -22.43 -27.86 36.42
N ILE A 518 -23.65 -28.34 36.14
CA ILE A 518 -24.56 -27.73 35.15
C ILE A 518 -24.88 -26.28 35.55
N SER A 519 -25.23 -26.07 36.82
CA SER A 519 -25.58 -24.75 37.36
C SER A 519 -24.39 -23.80 37.29
N ARG A 520 -23.19 -24.29 37.62
CA ARG A 520 -21.94 -23.53 37.54
C ARG A 520 -21.58 -23.11 36.12
N ARG A 521 -21.70 -24.03 35.15
CA ARG A 521 -21.43 -23.79 33.72
C ARG A 521 -22.44 -22.82 33.11
N ASN A 522 -23.71 -22.91 33.51
CA ASN A 522 -24.75 -21.98 33.06
C ASN A 522 -24.58 -20.57 33.67
N ALA A 523 -24.06 -20.44 34.89
CA ALA A 523 -23.70 -19.14 35.46
C ALA A 523 -22.54 -18.48 34.70
N LEU A 524 -21.48 -19.23 34.39
CA LEU A 524 -20.36 -18.77 33.55
C LEU A 524 -20.82 -18.36 32.14
N GLN A 525 -21.77 -19.08 31.54
CA GLN A 525 -22.37 -18.69 30.26
C GLN A 525 -23.07 -17.32 30.37
N ALA A 526 -23.85 -17.09 31.44
CA ALA A 526 -24.57 -15.84 31.64
C ALA A 526 -23.61 -14.64 31.85
N GLU A 527 -22.52 -14.80 32.60
CA GLU A 527 -21.48 -13.78 32.76
C GLU A 527 -20.79 -13.46 31.42
N HIS A 528 -20.47 -14.48 30.62
CA HIS A 528 -19.85 -14.31 29.31
C HIS A 528 -20.79 -13.61 28.31
N GLU A 529 -22.08 -13.95 28.30
CA GLU A 529 -23.09 -13.28 27.46
C GLU A 529 -23.26 -11.80 27.85
N GLN A 530 -23.28 -11.47 29.15
CA GLN A 530 -23.28 -10.08 29.63
C GLN A 530 -22.03 -9.30 29.19
N TRP A 531 -20.86 -9.93 29.25
CA TRP A 531 -19.59 -9.32 28.81
C TRP A 531 -19.57 -9.05 27.29
N ILE A 532 -20.04 -10.00 26.47
CA ILE A 532 -20.19 -9.82 25.03
C ILE A 532 -21.17 -8.69 24.70
N ASP A 533 -22.30 -8.59 25.40
CA ASP A 533 -23.29 -7.55 25.12
C ASP A 533 -22.83 -6.17 25.63
N ALA A 534 -22.01 -6.10 26.68
CA ALA A 534 -21.29 -4.89 27.08
C ALA A 534 -20.30 -4.42 25.99
N LEU A 535 -19.48 -5.33 25.43
CA LEU A 535 -18.59 -5.02 24.30
C LEU A 535 -19.35 -4.54 23.07
N ARG A 536 -20.46 -5.19 22.72
CA ARG A 536 -21.35 -4.76 21.62
C ARG A 536 -21.98 -3.40 21.89
N ALA A 537 -22.31 -3.08 23.14
CA ALA A 537 -22.82 -1.76 23.50
C ALA A 537 -21.76 -0.68 23.35
N GLN A 538 -20.51 -0.96 23.76
CA GLN A 538 -19.37 -0.07 23.58
C GLN A 538 -19.06 0.18 22.10
N ASP A 539 -19.04 -0.86 21.27
CA ASP A 539 -18.83 -0.75 19.83
C ASP A 539 -19.96 0.04 19.13
N ARG A 540 -21.22 -0.18 19.52
CA ARG A 540 -22.35 0.63 19.03
C ARG A 540 -22.18 2.12 19.35
N GLU A 541 -21.76 2.49 20.56
CA GLU A 541 -21.58 3.91 20.90
C GLU A 541 -20.35 4.52 20.22
N GLN A 542 -19.25 3.77 20.06
CA GLN A 542 -18.09 4.25 19.28
C GLN A 542 -18.45 4.47 17.81
N ASN A 543 -19.19 3.55 17.18
CA ASN A 543 -19.67 3.72 15.81
C ASN A 543 -20.67 4.89 15.69
N ARG A 544 -21.52 5.12 16.71
CA ARG A 544 -22.42 6.29 16.76
C ARG A 544 -21.65 7.61 16.79
N LEU A 545 -20.60 7.70 17.61
CA LEU A 545 -19.73 8.87 17.69
C LEU A 545 -18.93 9.09 16.40
N LEU A 546 -18.45 8.02 15.76
CA LEU A 546 -17.72 8.08 14.50
C LEU A 546 -18.61 8.59 13.36
N THR A 547 -19.83 8.06 13.23
CA THR A 547 -20.83 8.52 12.25
C THR A 547 -21.13 9.99 12.44
N LYS A 548 -21.38 10.44 13.68
CA LYS A 548 -21.63 11.85 13.98
C LYS A 548 -20.45 12.76 13.57
N ALA A 549 -19.22 12.35 13.83
CA ALA A 549 -18.03 13.11 13.42
C ALA A 549 -17.86 13.18 11.90
N VAL A 550 -18.25 12.12 11.17
CA VAL A 550 -18.28 12.11 9.70
C VAL A 550 -19.38 13.02 9.16
N GLU A 551 -20.57 13.01 9.74
CA GLU A 551 -21.68 13.92 9.40
C GLU A 551 -21.30 15.39 9.64
N GLU A 552 -20.72 15.72 10.79
CA GLU A 552 -20.22 17.08 11.09
C GLU A 552 -19.15 17.53 10.08
N LYS A 553 -18.23 16.63 9.68
CA LYS A 553 -17.20 16.92 8.67
C LYS A 553 -17.78 17.07 7.26
N LEU A 554 -18.79 16.28 6.90
CA LEU A 554 -19.53 16.41 5.64
C LEU A 554 -20.33 17.71 5.60
N ALA A 555 -21.01 18.09 6.69
CA ALA A 555 -21.71 19.36 6.82
C ALA A 555 -20.74 20.56 6.72
N LEU A 556 -19.56 20.47 7.34
CA LEU A 556 -18.52 21.51 7.21
C LEU A 556 -18.00 21.62 5.77
N SER A 557 -17.89 20.49 5.05
CA SER A 557 -17.50 20.44 3.63
C SER A 557 -18.59 21.02 2.72
N ALA A 558 -19.85 20.66 2.94
CA ALA A 558 -21.00 21.21 2.22
C ALA A 558 -21.12 22.73 2.44
N ALA A 559 -20.98 23.19 3.69
CA ALA A 559 -20.97 24.62 4.02
C ALA A 559 -19.75 25.38 3.47
N ARG A 560 -18.67 24.69 3.08
CA ARG A 560 -17.56 25.27 2.32
C ARG A 560 -17.89 25.34 0.83
N ARG A 561 -18.44 24.26 0.24
CA ARG A 561 -18.90 24.22 -1.17
C ARG A 561 -19.95 25.30 -1.46
N ALA A 562 -21.02 25.39 -0.65
CA ALA A 562 -22.05 26.42 -0.82
C ALA A 562 -21.49 27.85 -0.72
N ARG A 563 -20.51 28.09 0.17
CA ARG A 563 -19.81 29.39 0.26
C ARG A 563 -18.88 29.66 -0.93
N GLN A 564 -18.43 28.63 -1.65
CA GLN A 564 -17.62 28.75 -2.85
C GLN A 564 -18.49 28.94 -4.09
N GLU A 565 -19.59 28.19 -4.21
CA GLU A 565 -20.64 28.35 -5.23
C GLU A 565 -21.25 29.76 -5.20
N ALA A 566 -21.61 30.27 -4.02
CA ALA A 566 -22.13 31.64 -3.87
C ALA A 566 -21.12 32.72 -4.32
N LYS A 567 -19.81 32.50 -4.10
CA LYS A 567 -18.75 33.41 -4.60
C LYS A 567 -18.57 33.31 -6.11
N ILE A 568 -18.72 32.12 -6.69
CA ILE A 568 -18.66 31.90 -8.13
C ILE A 568 -19.86 32.56 -8.81
N ALA A 569 -21.07 32.42 -8.27
CA ALA A 569 -22.27 33.10 -8.77
C ALA A 569 -22.12 34.63 -8.76
N ALA A 570 -21.73 35.21 -7.63
CA ALA A 570 -21.49 36.67 -7.53
C ALA A 570 -20.37 37.17 -8.48
N LEU A 571 -19.37 36.34 -8.76
CA LEU A 571 -18.33 36.67 -9.75
C LEU A 571 -18.87 36.61 -11.19
N ILE A 572 -19.73 35.64 -11.51
CA ILE A 572 -20.39 35.53 -12.82
C ILE A 572 -21.28 36.75 -13.06
N ASP A 573 -22.10 37.14 -12.08
CA ASP A 573 -22.97 38.31 -12.18
C ASP A 573 -22.16 39.60 -12.41
N ALA A 574 -21.09 39.81 -11.64
CA ALA A 574 -20.20 40.97 -11.81
C ALA A 574 -19.50 41.00 -13.19
N ILE A 575 -19.14 39.84 -13.75
CA ILE A 575 -18.61 39.75 -15.12
C ILE A 575 -19.69 40.11 -16.15
N CYS A 576 -20.91 39.59 -15.98
CA CYS A 576 -22.04 39.88 -16.86
C CYS A 576 -22.39 41.38 -16.86
N ASP A 577 -22.49 42.02 -15.70
CA ASP A 577 -22.72 43.46 -15.56
C ASP A 577 -21.61 44.28 -16.22
N TYR A 578 -20.34 43.92 -15.99
CA TYR A 578 -19.20 44.63 -16.58
C TYR A 578 -19.18 44.53 -18.10
N VAL A 579 -19.46 43.34 -18.66
CA VAL A 579 -19.54 43.11 -20.12
C VAL A 579 -20.74 43.82 -20.73
N GLY A 580 -21.88 43.85 -20.04
CA GLY A 580 -23.06 44.62 -20.45
C GLY A 580 -22.81 46.13 -20.50
N ALA A 581 -22.09 46.66 -19.51
CA ALA A 581 -21.71 48.06 -19.44
C ALA A 581 -20.58 48.45 -20.43
N HIS A 582 -19.76 47.49 -20.88
CA HIS A 582 -18.62 47.73 -21.78
C HIS A 582 -18.63 46.80 -23.02
N PRO A 583 -19.54 47.01 -23.99
CA PRO A 583 -19.60 46.21 -25.21
C PRO A 583 -18.27 46.23 -25.97
N GLY A 584 -17.65 45.06 -26.14
CA GLY A 584 -16.36 44.90 -26.80
C GLY A 584 -15.13 44.89 -25.87
N ALA A 585 -15.31 44.91 -24.55
CA ALA A 585 -14.21 44.68 -23.61
C ALA A 585 -13.51 43.32 -23.87
N ASN A 586 -12.19 43.35 -24.02
CA ASN A 586 -11.40 42.11 -24.20
C ASN A 586 -11.15 41.41 -22.85
N GLN A 587 -10.74 40.13 -22.92
CA GLN A 587 -10.49 39.31 -21.72
C GLN A 587 -9.55 39.98 -20.71
N THR A 588 -8.52 40.70 -21.19
CA THR A 588 -7.56 41.43 -20.36
C THR A 588 -8.21 42.59 -19.60
N ALA A 589 -9.14 43.32 -20.23
CA ALA A 589 -9.90 44.41 -19.60
C ALA A 589 -10.85 43.87 -18.51
N ILE A 590 -11.58 42.79 -18.81
CA ILE A 590 -12.49 42.13 -17.86
C ILE A 590 -11.73 41.62 -16.63
N VAL A 591 -10.62 40.90 -16.84
CA VAL A 591 -9.75 40.39 -15.76
C VAL A 591 -9.20 41.54 -14.91
N LYS A 592 -8.80 42.66 -15.53
CA LYS A 592 -8.28 43.83 -14.81
C LYS A 592 -9.36 44.54 -13.98
N ALA A 593 -10.58 44.68 -14.50
CA ALA A 593 -11.70 45.30 -13.80
C ALA A 593 -12.16 44.46 -12.60
N MET A 594 -12.35 43.15 -12.79
CA MET A 594 -12.72 42.24 -11.72
C MET A 594 -11.65 42.17 -10.61
N GLY A 595 -10.36 42.21 -10.98
CA GLY A 595 -9.25 42.31 -10.03
C GLY A 595 -9.19 43.64 -9.25
N GLN A 596 -9.88 44.69 -9.70
CA GLN A 596 -10.02 45.96 -8.99
C GLN A 596 -11.27 46.01 -8.10
N GLN A 597 -12.39 45.39 -8.51
CA GLN A 597 -13.63 45.34 -7.72
C GLN A 597 -13.61 44.30 -6.59
N ALA A 598 -13.06 43.10 -6.81
CA ALA A 598 -13.16 41.99 -5.86
C ALA A 598 -12.15 42.06 -4.69
N GLY A 599 -11.23 43.02 -4.71
CA GLY A 599 -9.98 42.93 -3.95
C GLY A 599 -9.04 41.86 -4.53
N VAL A 600 -7.73 42.04 -4.34
CA VAL A 600 -6.68 41.40 -5.16
C VAL A 600 -6.54 39.86 -4.96
N PHE A 601 -7.38 39.22 -4.14
CA PHE A 601 -7.08 37.91 -3.54
C PHE A 601 -7.79 36.66 -4.11
N PHE A 602 -8.70 36.77 -5.08
CA PHE A 602 -9.43 35.59 -5.61
C PHE A 602 -9.03 35.15 -7.04
N PHE A 603 -8.09 35.84 -7.71
CA PHE A 603 -8.14 35.94 -9.17
C PHE A 603 -7.21 35.06 -10.01
N THR A 604 -6.39 34.17 -9.44
CA THR A 604 -5.36 33.45 -10.24
C THR A 604 -5.38 31.92 -10.15
N ALA A 605 -5.53 31.33 -8.95
CA ALA A 605 -5.49 29.87 -8.79
C ALA A 605 -6.85 29.20 -9.04
N GLU A 606 -7.93 29.70 -8.41
CA GLU A 606 -9.29 29.17 -8.60
C GLU A 606 -9.77 29.35 -10.04
N ILE A 607 -9.50 30.51 -10.65
CA ILE A 607 -9.92 30.80 -12.03
C ILE A 607 -9.26 29.83 -13.04
N ALA A 608 -8.00 29.45 -12.84
CA ALA A 608 -7.35 28.43 -13.68
C ALA A 608 -7.97 27.02 -13.52
N ARG A 609 -8.77 26.77 -12.48
CA ARG A 609 -9.57 25.54 -12.28
C ARG A 609 -11.03 25.67 -12.70
N CYS A 610 -11.63 26.86 -12.56
CA CYS A 610 -13.00 27.16 -12.97
C CYS A 610 -13.13 27.53 -14.45
N PHE A 611 -12.02 27.75 -15.17
CA PHE A 611 -11.96 27.70 -16.64
C PHE A 611 -12.04 26.24 -17.13
N THR A 612 -13.12 25.54 -16.77
CA THR A 612 -13.62 24.42 -17.57
C THR A 612 -14.24 24.97 -18.87
N ASP A 613 -14.55 24.07 -19.80
CA ASP A 613 -15.03 24.44 -21.13
C ASP A 613 -16.32 25.29 -21.12
N ASP A 614 -17.05 25.34 -20.01
CA ASP A 614 -18.31 26.09 -19.85
C ASP A 614 -18.12 27.61 -19.82
N VAL A 615 -17.09 28.12 -19.13
CA VAL A 615 -16.78 29.57 -19.14
C VAL A 615 -16.20 29.99 -20.49
N ARG A 616 -15.43 29.10 -21.12
CA ARG A 616 -14.94 29.30 -22.49
C ARG A 616 -16.11 29.32 -23.48
N GLN A 617 -17.06 28.40 -23.37
CA GLN A 617 -18.30 28.40 -24.15
C GLN A 617 -19.14 29.64 -23.87
N ALA A 618 -19.26 30.12 -22.63
CA ALA A 618 -19.99 31.35 -22.31
C ALA A 618 -19.35 32.59 -22.97
N ILE A 619 -18.02 32.68 -22.98
CA ILE A 619 -17.27 33.75 -23.66
C ILE A 619 -17.39 33.62 -25.20
N GLU A 620 -17.30 32.41 -25.75
CA GLU A 620 -17.51 32.15 -27.19
C GLU A 620 -18.98 32.39 -27.61
N TRP A 621 -19.95 32.18 -26.72
CA TRP A 621 -21.39 32.43 -26.93
C TRP A 621 -21.72 33.93 -26.85
N ALA A 622 -21.15 34.66 -25.89
CA ALA A 622 -21.26 36.11 -25.79
C ALA A 622 -20.58 36.82 -27.00
N GLY A 623 -19.36 36.39 -27.36
CA GLY A 623 -18.69 36.83 -28.58
C GLY A 623 -19.43 36.42 -29.87
N GLY A 624 -20.11 35.27 -29.85
CA GLY A 624 -20.97 34.79 -30.92
C GLY A 624 -22.23 35.64 -31.12
N ARG A 625 -22.87 36.11 -30.04
CA ARG A 625 -23.98 37.08 -30.09
C ARG A 625 -23.54 38.37 -30.78
N LEU A 626 -22.43 38.97 -30.34
CA LEU A 626 -21.88 40.20 -30.90
C LEU A 626 -21.48 40.11 -32.38
N ARG A 627 -21.20 38.91 -32.90
CA ARG A 627 -20.98 38.69 -34.35
C ARG A 627 -22.25 38.39 -35.15
N ARG A 628 -23.29 37.80 -34.54
CA ARG A 628 -24.49 37.33 -35.27
C ARG A 628 -25.59 38.37 -35.47
N GLU A 629 -25.55 39.51 -34.78
CA GLU A 629 -26.50 40.61 -35.06
C GLU A 629 -26.27 41.31 -36.41
N LYS A 630 -25.21 40.99 -37.16
CA LYS A 630 -25.01 41.44 -38.55
C LYS A 630 -25.64 40.56 -39.63
N ASP A 631 -25.76 39.25 -39.39
CA ASP A 631 -26.14 38.27 -40.42
C ASP A 631 -27.37 37.45 -39.97
N GLY A 632 -28.56 38.03 -40.13
CA GLY A 632 -29.83 37.54 -39.56
C GLY A 632 -30.29 36.16 -40.06
N ARG A 633 -29.82 35.08 -39.43
CA ARG A 633 -30.40 33.72 -39.52
C ARG A 633 -30.45 33.05 -38.14
N ALA A 634 -31.66 32.87 -37.61
CA ALA A 634 -31.92 32.21 -36.33
C ALA A 634 -32.18 30.71 -36.50
N TYR A 635 -31.63 29.86 -35.61
CA TYR A 635 -32.14 28.49 -35.41
C TYR A 635 -31.94 27.96 -33.98
N ARG A 636 -33.08 27.59 -33.37
CA ARG A 636 -33.40 26.51 -32.42
C ARG A 636 -32.51 26.21 -31.20
N HIS A 637 -33.10 26.51 -30.03
CA HIS A 637 -33.16 25.74 -28.78
C HIS A 637 -32.13 24.63 -28.52
N TYR A 638 -31.44 24.76 -27.38
CA TYR A 638 -31.44 23.72 -26.35
C TYR A 638 -31.85 24.34 -25.01
N LEU A 639 -32.73 23.64 -24.28
CA LEU A 639 -33.13 23.97 -22.91
C LEU A 639 -32.06 23.44 -21.96
N VAL A 640 -31.69 24.24 -20.96
CA VAL A 640 -31.12 23.73 -19.71
C VAL A 640 -32.29 23.20 -18.89
N THR A 641 -32.22 21.94 -18.48
CA THR A 641 -33.08 21.37 -17.43
C THR A 641 -32.20 21.03 -16.24
N GLU A 642 -32.44 21.75 -15.14
CA GLU A 642 -31.95 21.57 -13.75
C GLU A 642 -30.53 20.99 -13.54
#